data_AF-A0A3B6FIG6-F1
#
_entry.id   AF-A0A3B6FIG6-F1
#
_cell.length_a   1.000
_cell.length_b   1.000
_cell.length_c   1.000
_cell.angle_alpha   90.00
_cell.angle_beta   90.00
_cell.angle_gamma   90.00
#
_symmetry.space_group_name_H-M   'P 1'
#
loop_
_entity.id
_entity.type
_entity.pdbx_description
1 polymer ?
#
loop_
_entity_poly.entity_id
_entity_poly.type
_entity_poly.pdbx_seq_one_letter_code
_entity_poly.pdbx_strand_id
1 'polypeptide(L)'
;MLVELLRREKNAGIKPDEDLDVFMKALALEGRQTSLVAEYVMKILGLDICADTIVGDEMIKGISGGQKKRLTTGELLVGSARVLFMDEISTGLDSATTYQIIKYLRDSTHALDGTTIISLLQPAPETYELFDDVILISEGQIVYQGPREYAADFFAAMGFRCPERKNVADFLQEVLSKKDQQQYWCQYDYPYQFVSVTKFAEAFKTFVIGKRLHDDLDRPYNRKHNHPAALSTSNYGVKRLEILKSNFQWQRLLMKRNSFIYVFKFIQLLLVALITMTVFFRATMHHDSVDDGIIYLGALYFAIVMILFNGFTEVSMLVAKLPVLYKHRDLHFYPPWAYTLPSWLLSIPTSLIESGMWTLVTYYVVGYDPQFTRFLGQFLLLFFLHQTSLALFRVMASLGRNMIVANTFGSFALLVVMILGGFIITKESIPVWWIWGYWISPMMYAQNAISVNEFHGHSWSKPFADQNITLGEAVLTGYGLFKEKYWFWIGVGALLGYTIVLNALFTLFLTILNPIGNMQAVVSKDAIRNKDSRRSDRVALELRSYLHSNSLNGLKLKEQKGMVLPFQPLSMCFKNINYYVDVPEELKKQGIAEDRLQLLVDVTGAFRPGVLTALVGVSGAGKTTLMDVLAGRKTGGLIEGSISISGYPKNQETFTRISGYCEQNDVHSPCLTVIESLLYSACLRLPSHVNDDTQRAFVEEVMELVELNPLSGALVGLPGVNGLSTEQRKRLTIAVELVANPSIVFMDEPTSGLDARSAAIVMRTVRNIVNTGRTIVCTIHQPSIDIFESFDELLFMKRGGQLIYAGPLGSKSRNLVEFFQFQGCLKSGMAIILLHGCWMSRVHKWSRFLEWILLNTIDSRNYFYQRNRRGLEQTEQ
;
A
#
# COMPACT_ATOMS: atom_id res chain seq x y z
N MET A 1 -22.10 -20.27 -30.29
CA MET A 1 -21.39 -18.99 -30.52
C MET A 1 -20.10 -19.20 -31.32
N LEU A 2 -19.16 -20.07 -30.90
CA LEU A 2 -17.91 -20.35 -31.67
C LEU A 2 -18.12 -20.89 -33.09
N VAL A 3 -19.11 -21.77 -33.29
CA VAL A 3 -19.44 -22.31 -34.62
C VAL A 3 -19.88 -21.20 -35.57
N GLU A 4 -20.59 -20.20 -35.04
CA GLU A 4 -21.06 -19.04 -35.80
C GLU A 4 -19.90 -18.07 -36.11
N LEU A 5 -18.96 -17.93 -35.18
CA LEU A 5 -17.77 -17.08 -35.31
C LEU A 5 -16.78 -17.67 -36.33
N LEU A 6 -16.44 -18.96 -36.21
CA LEU A 6 -15.61 -19.69 -37.19
C LEU A 6 -16.23 -19.69 -38.58
N ARG A 7 -17.57 -19.77 -38.68
CA ARG A 7 -18.28 -19.65 -39.95
C ARG A 7 -18.14 -18.26 -40.54
N ARG A 8 -18.22 -17.20 -39.73
CA ARG A 8 -18.05 -15.81 -40.17
C ARG A 8 -16.62 -15.49 -40.58
N GLU A 9 -15.62 -15.95 -39.83
CA GLU A 9 -14.20 -15.80 -40.16
C GLU A 9 -13.84 -16.50 -41.47
N LYS A 10 -14.35 -17.73 -41.66
CA LYS A 10 -14.16 -18.49 -42.90
C LYS A 10 -14.85 -17.84 -44.10
N ASN A 11 -16.01 -17.22 -43.89
CA ASN A 11 -16.72 -16.47 -44.93
C ASN A 11 -16.07 -15.11 -45.25
N ALA A 12 -15.40 -14.48 -44.28
CA ALA A 12 -14.72 -13.20 -44.43
C ALA A 12 -13.25 -13.33 -44.87
N GLY A 13 -12.70 -14.54 -44.90
CA GLY A 13 -11.29 -14.79 -45.29
C GLY A 13 -10.26 -14.26 -44.30
N ILE A 14 -10.66 -14.03 -43.05
CA ILE A 14 -9.81 -13.44 -42.00
C ILE A 14 -9.00 -14.56 -41.34
N LYS A 15 -7.66 -14.44 -41.31
CA LYS A 15 -6.80 -15.26 -40.45
C LYS A 15 -6.59 -14.52 -39.12
N PRO A 16 -7.12 -15.01 -38.00
CA PRO A 16 -6.86 -14.40 -36.70
C PRO A 16 -5.38 -14.56 -36.30
N ASP A 17 -4.91 -13.65 -35.46
CA ASP A 17 -3.59 -13.74 -34.82
C ASP A 17 -3.49 -15.05 -34.02
N GLU A 18 -2.37 -15.79 -34.11
CA GLU A 18 -2.25 -17.13 -33.50
C GLU A 18 -2.47 -17.08 -31.98
N ASP A 19 -1.97 -16.06 -31.30
CA ASP A 19 -2.15 -15.89 -29.86
C ASP A 19 -3.60 -15.58 -29.48
N LEU A 20 -4.31 -14.81 -30.32
CA LEU A 20 -5.71 -14.45 -30.12
C LEU A 20 -6.65 -15.63 -30.44
N ASP A 21 -6.36 -16.40 -31.48
CA ASP A 21 -7.10 -17.60 -31.87
C ASP A 21 -6.94 -18.71 -30.83
N VAL A 22 -5.73 -18.88 -30.28
CA VAL A 22 -5.47 -19.78 -29.15
C VAL A 22 -6.24 -19.33 -27.91
N PHE A 23 -6.27 -18.02 -27.60
CA PHE A 23 -7.04 -17.47 -26.49
C PHE A 23 -8.56 -17.70 -26.66
N MET A 24 -9.11 -17.41 -27.83
CA MET A 24 -10.53 -17.60 -28.14
C MET A 24 -10.95 -19.07 -28.14
N LYS A 25 -10.08 -19.98 -28.62
CA LYS A 25 -10.28 -21.43 -28.53
C LYS A 25 -10.14 -21.95 -27.09
N ALA A 26 -9.26 -21.38 -26.29
CA ALA A 26 -9.08 -21.74 -24.88
C ALA A 26 -10.27 -21.33 -24.01
N LEU A 27 -10.87 -20.15 -24.27
CA LEU A 27 -12.10 -19.70 -23.61
C LEU A 27 -13.30 -20.63 -23.88
N ALA A 28 -13.27 -21.42 -24.95
CA ALA A 28 -14.39 -22.22 -25.44
C ALA A 28 -14.49 -23.67 -24.89
N LEU A 29 -13.45 -24.21 -24.24
CA LEU A 29 -13.34 -25.63 -23.88
C LEU A 29 -13.61 -25.90 -22.39
N GLU A 30 -14.82 -26.31 -22.01
CA GLU A 30 -15.23 -26.56 -20.61
C GLU A 30 -14.41 -27.65 -19.87
N GLY A 31 -13.76 -27.29 -18.76
CA GLY A 31 -13.23 -28.25 -17.76
C GLY A 31 -11.76 -28.09 -17.31
N ARG A 32 -10.86 -27.56 -18.16
CA ARG A 32 -9.45 -27.19 -17.81
C ARG A 32 -9.18 -25.67 -17.85
N GLN A 33 -10.27 -24.89 -17.94
CA GLN A 33 -10.33 -23.48 -18.37
C GLN A 33 -9.62 -22.46 -17.47
N THR A 34 -9.62 -22.65 -16.15
CA THR A 34 -9.22 -21.57 -15.22
C THR A 34 -7.70 -21.42 -15.07
N SER A 35 -6.91 -22.48 -15.32
CA SER A 35 -5.44 -22.42 -15.24
C SER A 35 -4.85 -21.69 -16.43
N LEU A 36 -5.30 -22.00 -17.65
CA LEU A 36 -4.75 -21.45 -18.89
C LEU A 36 -5.02 -19.95 -19.05
N VAL A 37 -6.23 -19.49 -18.72
CA VAL A 37 -6.56 -18.05 -18.75
C VAL A 37 -5.73 -17.30 -17.71
N ALA A 38 -5.60 -17.84 -16.50
CA ALA A 38 -4.77 -17.24 -15.47
C ALA A 38 -3.28 -17.21 -15.88
N GLU A 39 -2.74 -18.28 -16.47
CA GLU A 39 -1.37 -18.33 -16.99
C GLU A 39 -1.12 -17.32 -18.11
N TYR A 40 -2.07 -17.17 -19.04
CA TYR A 40 -1.97 -16.19 -20.12
C TYR A 40 -2.02 -14.75 -19.59
N VAL A 41 -2.94 -14.44 -18.68
CA VAL A 41 -3.04 -13.14 -18.01
C VAL A 41 -1.77 -12.85 -17.18
N MET A 42 -1.23 -13.85 -16.48
CA MET A 42 0.05 -13.72 -15.77
C MET A 42 1.20 -13.38 -16.72
N LYS A 43 1.26 -13.99 -17.90
CA LYS A 43 2.29 -13.72 -18.90
C LYS A 43 2.18 -12.30 -19.48
N ILE A 44 0.96 -11.85 -19.82
CA ILE A 44 0.71 -10.48 -20.30
C ILE A 44 1.12 -9.45 -19.26
N LEU A 45 0.81 -9.72 -18.00
CA LEU A 45 1.16 -8.84 -16.90
C LEU A 45 2.63 -8.99 -16.46
N GLY A 46 3.43 -9.86 -17.09
CA GLY A 46 4.83 -10.10 -16.69
C GLY A 46 4.97 -10.54 -15.23
N LEU A 47 4.03 -11.38 -14.77
CA LEU A 47 3.98 -11.99 -13.45
C LEU A 47 4.46 -13.46 -13.45
N ASP A 48 4.78 -14.00 -14.62
CA ASP A 48 5.31 -15.35 -14.83
C ASP A 48 6.58 -15.63 -14.02
N ILE A 49 7.49 -14.65 -13.95
CA ILE A 49 8.75 -14.75 -13.19
C ILE A 49 8.48 -14.94 -11.68
N CYS A 50 7.36 -14.41 -11.18
CA CYS A 50 7.00 -14.44 -9.76
C CYS A 50 5.76 -15.30 -9.44
N ALA A 51 5.30 -16.16 -10.36
CA ALA A 51 4.05 -16.90 -10.22
C ALA A 51 3.99 -17.77 -8.94
N ASP A 52 5.10 -18.41 -8.58
CA ASP A 52 5.21 -19.26 -7.38
C ASP A 52 5.73 -18.51 -6.13
N THR A 53 5.97 -17.20 -6.25
CA THR A 53 6.47 -16.39 -5.14
C THR A 53 5.33 -15.96 -4.22
N ILE A 54 5.54 -16.00 -2.90
CA ILE A 54 4.54 -15.52 -1.93
C ILE A 54 4.38 -14.00 -2.10
N VAL A 55 3.14 -13.52 -2.16
CA VAL A 55 2.82 -12.10 -2.33
C VAL A 55 3.43 -11.22 -1.22
N GLY A 56 3.48 -11.74 0.00
CA GLY A 56 4.08 -11.09 1.17
C GLY A 56 3.20 -9.99 1.77
N ASP A 57 3.53 -9.61 3.00
CA ASP A 57 2.90 -8.52 3.75
C ASP A 57 3.96 -7.47 4.16
N GLU A 58 3.69 -6.65 5.17
CA GLU A 58 4.67 -5.65 5.66
C GLU A 58 5.86 -6.29 6.40
N MET A 59 5.68 -7.50 6.95
CA MET A 59 6.66 -8.21 7.78
C MET A 59 7.42 -9.28 6.98
N ILE A 60 6.76 -9.90 6.01
CA ILE A 60 7.29 -10.96 5.15
C ILE A 60 7.48 -10.37 3.76
N LYS A 61 8.75 -10.24 3.35
CA LYS A 61 9.11 -9.83 2.00
C LYS A 61 8.51 -10.79 0.97
N GLY A 62 7.76 -10.24 0.02
CA GLY A 62 7.19 -10.98 -1.10
C GLY A 62 7.42 -10.25 -2.42
N ILE A 63 6.42 -10.25 -3.29
CA ILE A 63 6.48 -9.56 -4.58
C ILE A 63 6.53 -8.03 -4.40
N SER A 64 7.11 -7.32 -5.38
CA SER A 64 7.27 -5.86 -5.33
C SER A 64 5.92 -5.13 -5.39
N GLY A 65 5.87 -3.86 -4.96
CA GLY A 65 4.63 -3.07 -5.00
C GLY A 65 4.00 -2.98 -6.39
N GLY A 66 4.81 -2.78 -7.44
CA GLY A 66 4.34 -2.80 -8.83
C GLY A 66 3.83 -4.18 -9.29
N GLN A 67 4.41 -5.27 -8.79
CA GLN A 67 3.88 -6.62 -9.02
C GLN A 67 2.55 -6.85 -8.30
N LYS A 68 2.38 -6.36 -7.06
CA LYS A 68 1.09 -6.43 -6.31
C LYS A 68 -0.04 -5.71 -7.05
N LYS A 69 0.24 -4.56 -7.67
CA LYS A 69 -0.74 -3.82 -8.49
C LYS A 69 -1.12 -4.60 -9.74
N ARG A 70 -0.13 -5.12 -10.47
CA ARG A 70 -0.39 -6.00 -11.64
C ARG A 70 -1.22 -7.23 -11.25
N LEU A 71 -0.93 -7.84 -10.11
CA LEU A 71 -1.72 -8.97 -9.60
C LEU A 71 -3.18 -8.59 -9.35
N THR A 72 -3.42 -7.39 -8.82
CA THR A 72 -4.79 -6.86 -8.62
C THR A 72 -5.51 -6.64 -9.95
N THR A 73 -4.83 -6.11 -10.96
CA THR A 73 -5.37 -6.00 -12.32
C THR A 73 -5.66 -7.37 -12.92
N GLY A 74 -4.76 -8.34 -12.74
CA GLY A 74 -4.91 -9.72 -13.20
C GLY A 74 -6.11 -10.43 -12.58
N GLU A 75 -6.35 -10.22 -11.28
CA GLU A 75 -7.52 -10.76 -10.58
C GLU A 75 -8.84 -10.31 -11.23
N LEU A 76 -8.92 -9.04 -11.66
CA LEU A 76 -10.10 -8.51 -12.35
C LEU A 76 -10.19 -8.98 -13.81
N LEU A 77 -9.06 -9.13 -14.50
CA LEU A 77 -8.98 -9.55 -15.91
C LEU A 77 -9.34 -11.02 -16.15
N VAL A 78 -9.13 -11.89 -15.16
CA VAL A 78 -9.51 -13.31 -15.28
C VAL A 78 -11.04 -13.48 -15.26
N GLY A 79 -11.79 -12.49 -14.78
CA GLY A 79 -13.25 -12.50 -14.77
C GLY A 79 -13.89 -12.23 -16.13
N SER A 80 -15.17 -12.58 -16.28
CA SER A 80 -15.95 -12.33 -17.51
C SER A 80 -16.53 -10.90 -17.58
N ALA A 81 -15.85 -9.91 -17.00
CA ALA A 81 -16.35 -8.54 -16.92
C ALA A 81 -16.33 -7.88 -18.31
N ARG A 82 -17.50 -7.39 -18.75
CA ARG A 82 -17.63 -6.65 -20.02
C ARG A 82 -17.37 -5.15 -19.88
N VAL A 83 -17.53 -4.64 -18.66
CA VAL A 83 -17.24 -3.25 -18.32
C VAL A 83 -16.14 -3.26 -17.26
N LEU A 84 -15.01 -2.65 -17.57
CA LEU A 84 -13.83 -2.60 -16.71
C LEU A 84 -13.59 -1.17 -16.27
N PHE A 85 -13.56 -0.95 -14.95
CA PHE A 85 -13.13 0.31 -14.35
C PHE A 85 -11.75 0.08 -13.73
N MET A 86 -10.76 0.80 -14.22
CA MET A 86 -9.37 0.65 -13.81
C MET A 86 -8.85 1.97 -13.27
N ASP A 87 -8.62 2.03 -11.97
CA ASP A 87 -8.16 3.25 -11.31
C ASP A 87 -6.64 3.22 -11.09
N GLU A 88 -5.95 4.27 -11.56
CA GLU A 88 -4.51 4.51 -11.39
C GLU A 88 -3.57 3.30 -11.65
N ILE A 89 -3.89 2.46 -12.64
CA ILE A 89 -3.15 1.19 -12.87
C ILE A 89 -1.68 1.37 -13.28
N SER A 90 -1.26 2.57 -13.70
CA SER A 90 0.12 2.89 -14.08
C SER A 90 1.03 3.18 -12.88
N THR A 91 0.49 3.42 -11.69
CA THR A 91 1.25 3.89 -10.54
C THR A 91 2.25 2.82 -10.04
N GLY A 92 3.55 3.08 -10.14
CA GLY A 92 4.59 2.10 -9.75
C GLY A 92 4.89 1.04 -10.82
N LEU A 93 4.42 1.25 -12.04
CA LEU A 93 4.85 0.52 -13.24
C LEU A 93 5.77 1.40 -14.08
N ASP A 94 6.71 0.77 -14.78
CA ASP A 94 7.48 1.46 -15.81
C ASP A 94 6.61 1.74 -17.04
N SER A 95 7.00 2.75 -17.81
CA SER A 95 6.28 3.17 -19.02
C SER A 95 6.09 2.05 -20.05
N ALA A 96 7.05 1.12 -20.18
CA ALA A 96 6.99 0.03 -21.16
C ALA A 96 5.94 -1.00 -20.77
N THR A 97 5.96 -1.46 -19.51
CA THR A 97 4.94 -2.37 -18.98
C THR A 97 3.56 -1.72 -19.03
N THR A 98 3.45 -0.44 -18.69
CA THR A 98 2.18 0.30 -18.79
C THR A 98 1.64 0.30 -20.22
N TYR A 99 2.48 0.62 -21.22
CA TYR A 99 2.09 0.58 -22.63
C TYR A 99 1.61 -0.81 -23.06
N GLN A 100 2.31 -1.89 -22.66
CA GLN A 100 1.90 -3.26 -22.98
C GLN A 100 0.55 -3.63 -22.38
N ILE A 101 0.31 -3.27 -21.12
CA ILE A 101 -0.98 -3.51 -20.44
C ILE A 101 -2.10 -2.74 -21.13
N ILE A 102 -1.91 -1.45 -21.41
CA ILE A 102 -2.94 -0.63 -22.07
C ILE A 102 -3.20 -1.12 -23.49
N LYS A 103 -2.16 -1.53 -24.23
CA LYS A 103 -2.33 -2.13 -25.55
C LYS A 103 -3.18 -3.38 -25.49
N TYR A 104 -2.88 -4.30 -24.56
CA TYR A 104 -3.69 -5.50 -24.36
C TYR A 104 -5.14 -5.16 -24.00
N LEU A 105 -5.36 -4.20 -23.11
CA LEU A 105 -6.71 -3.78 -22.71
C LEU A 105 -7.49 -3.20 -23.88
N ARG A 106 -6.84 -2.38 -24.72
CA ARG A 106 -7.44 -1.83 -25.95
C ARG A 106 -7.84 -2.96 -26.90
N ASP A 107 -6.88 -3.83 -27.24
CA ASP A 107 -7.10 -4.94 -28.18
C ASP A 107 -8.20 -5.88 -27.66
N SER A 108 -8.22 -6.16 -26.35
CA SER A 108 -9.26 -6.96 -25.68
C SER A 108 -10.63 -6.28 -25.69
N THR A 109 -10.68 -4.96 -25.45
CA THR A 109 -11.93 -4.17 -25.49
C THR A 109 -12.54 -4.18 -26.88
N HIS A 110 -11.71 -4.02 -27.92
CA HIS A 110 -12.15 -4.08 -29.32
C HIS A 110 -12.55 -5.49 -29.75
N ALA A 111 -11.85 -6.53 -29.29
CA ALA A 111 -12.16 -7.92 -29.64
C ALA A 111 -13.43 -8.45 -28.97
N LEU A 112 -13.74 -7.99 -27.75
CA LEU A 112 -14.87 -8.46 -26.95
C LEU A 112 -16.10 -7.55 -27.00
N ASP A 113 -16.06 -6.47 -27.79
CA ASP A 113 -17.06 -5.39 -27.76
C ASP A 113 -17.34 -4.91 -26.32
N GLY A 114 -16.26 -4.77 -25.54
CA GLY A 114 -16.29 -4.35 -24.14
C GLY A 114 -16.27 -2.83 -23.95
N THR A 115 -16.35 -2.37 -22.71
CA THR A 115 -16.11 -0.97 -22.34
C THR A 115 -15.08 -0.90 -21.23
N THR A 116 -13.96 -0.24 -21.49
CA THR A 116 -12.88 -0.12 -20.51
C THR A 116 -12.62 1.35 -20.22
N ILE A 117 -12.83 1.75 -18.97
CA ILE A 117 -12.55 3.11 -18.47
C ILE A 117 -11.31 3.00 -17.60
N ILE A 118 -10.25 3.72 -17.99
CA ILE A 118 -8.97 3.72 -17.30
C ILE A 118 -8.67 5.14 -16.84
N SER A 119 -8.47 5.29 -15.54
CA SER A 119 -7.87 6.49 -14.97
C SER A 119 -6.35 6.33 -15.08
N LEU A 120 -5.72 7.16 -15.91
CA LEU A 120 -4.27 7.23 -16.04
C LEU A 120 -3.73 8.55 -15.58
N LEU A 121 -2.60 8.41 -14.90
CA LEU A 121 -1.93 9.48 -14.23
C LEU A 121 -0.68 9.81 -15.06
N GLN A 122 -0.85 10.79 -15.94
CA GLN A 122 0.13 11.26 -16.95
C GLN A 122 0.72 10.16 -17.83
N PRO A 123 -0.10 9.63 -18.76
CA PRO A 123 0.37 8.65 -19.73
C PRO A 123 1.49 9.22 -20.61
N ALA A 124 2.47 8.38 -20.89
CA ALA A 124 3.43 8.62 -21.97
C ALA A 124 2.67 8.87 -23.29
N PRO A 125 3.22 9.67 -24.22
CA PRO A 125 2.57 9.97 -25.50
C PRO A 125 2.08 8.71 -26.25
N GLU A 126 2.87 7.64 -26.28
CA GLU A 126 2.48 6.38 -26.93
C GLU A 126 1.30 5.71 -26.24
N THR A 127 1.26 5.78 -24.90
CA THR A 127 0.15 5.23 -24.13
C THR A 127 -1.10 6.07 -24.31
N TYR A 128 -0.97 7.40 -24.39
CA TYR A 128 -2.08 8.31 -24.68
C TYR A 128 -2.68 8.05 -26.08
N GLU A 129 -1.82 7.75 -27.06
CA GLU A 129 -2.26 7.44 -28.44
C GLU A 129 -3.11 6.17 -28.56
N LEU A 130 -3.02 5.24 -27.59
CA LEU A 130 -3.81 4.01 -27.56
C LEU A 130 -5.28 4.24 -27.17
N PHE A 131 -5.64 5.39 -26.59
CA PHE A 131 -7.01 5.68 -26.18
C PHE A 131 -7.86 6.15 -27.36
N ASP A 132 -9.08 5.64 -27.42
CA ASP A 132 -10.08 6.09 -28.41
C ASP A 132 -10.68 7.45 -27.98
N ASP A 133 -11.14 7.53 -26.72
CA ASP A 133 -11.73 8.72 -26.11
C ASP A 133 -10.99 9.16 -24.83
N VAL A 134 -11.08 10.45 -24.50
CA VAL A 134 -10.51 11.06 -23.29
C VAL A 134 -11.61 11.80 -22.52
N ILE A 135 -11.62 11.61 -21.20
CA ILE A 135 -12.48 12.34 -20.27
C ILE A 135 -11.59 13.19 -19.35
N LEU A 136 -11.78 14.50 -19.37
CA LEU A 136 -11.04 15.45 -18.55
C LEU A 136 -11.96 16.03 -17.48
N ILE A 137 -11.64 15.76 -16.21
CA ILE A 137 -12.41 16.18 -15.04
C ILE A 137 -11.58 17.14 -14.19
N SER A 138 -12.17 18.27 -13.79
CA SER A 138 -11.57 19.21 -12.84
C SER A 138 -12.64 19.89 -12.00
N GLU A 139 -12.36 20.12 -10.72
CA GLU A 139 -13.31 20.70 -9.73
C GLU A 139 -14.70 20.02 -9.72
N GLY A 140 -14.77 18.73 -10.05
CA GLY A 140 -16.02 17.97 -10.14
C GLY A 140 -16.85 18.24 -11.41
N GLN A 141 -16.28 18.92 -12.41
CA GLN A 141 -16.92 19.21 -13.70
C GLN A 141 -16.16 18.52 -14.84
N ILE A 142 -16.92 18.04 -15.84
CA ILE A 142 -16.34 17.54 -17.10
C ILE A 142 -15.98 18.75 -17.95
N VAL A 143 -14.69 18.89 -18.24
CA VAL A 143 -14.16 19.95 -19.09
C VAL A 143 -14.17 19.53 -20.56
N TYR A 144 -13.86 18.26 -20.82
CA TYR A 144 -13.84 17.69 -22.16
C TYR A 144 -14.20 16.20 -22.09
N GLN A 145 -14.98 15.71 -23.05
CA GLN A 145 -15.28 14.30 -23.24
C GLN A 145 -15.42 14.00 -24.73
N GLY A 146 -14.62 13.06 -25.24
CA GLY A 146 -14.73 12.59 -26.63
C GLY A 146 -13.37 12.18 -27.22
N PRO A 147 -13.25 12.14 -28.56
CA PRO A 147 -12.08 11.57 -29.22
C PRO A 147 -10.81 12.31 -28.83
N ARG A 148 -9.72 11.57 -28.62
CA ARG A 148 -8.44 12.15 -28.16
C ARG A 148 -7.86 13.22 -29.10
N GLU A 149 -8.18 13.13 -30.40
CA GLU A 149 -7.63 13.98 -31.46
C GLU A 149 -8.11 15.43 -31.35
N TYR A 150 -9.38 15.64 -30.98
CA TYR A 150 -9.99 16.97 -30.88
C TYR A 150 -9.76 17.64 -29.50
N ALA A 151 -9.13 16.94 -28.55
CA ALA A 151 -8.92 17.48 -27.21
C ALA A 151 -8.02 18.73 -27.24
N ALA A 152 -6.91 18.69 -28.00
CA ALA A 152 -6.02 19.84 -28.14
C ALA A 152 -6.68 21.00 -28.93
N ASP A 153 -7.49 20.68 -29.94
CA ASP A 153 -8.20 21.66 -30.76
C ASP A 153 -9.24 22.45 -29.94
N PHE A 154 -9.91 21.79 -28.99
CA PHE A 154 -10.84 22.45 -28.06
C PHE A 154 -10.14 23.55 -27.24
N PHE A 155 -8.96 23.26 -26.68
CA PHE A 155 -8.20 24.26 -25.93
C PHE A 155 -7.60 25.33 -26.85
N ALA A 156 -7.22 24.98 -28.08
CA ALA A 156 -6.76 25.94 -29.08
C ALA A 156 -7.87 26.94 -29.45
N ALA A 157 -9.12 26.49 -29.59
CA ALA A 157 -10.28 27.35 -29.80
C ALA A 157 -10.53 28.33 -28.64
N MET A 158 -10.09 27.98 -27.43
CA MET A 158 -10.15 28.81 -26.22
C MET A 158 -8.92 29.71 -26.02
N GLY A 159 -7.96 29.72 -26.96
CA GLY A 159 -6.76 30.57 -26.90
C GLY A 159 -5.51 29.92 -26.30
N PHE A 160 -5.54 28.61 -26.02
CA PHE A 160 -4.42 27.88 -25.42
C PHE A 160 -3.85 26.85 -26.39
N ARG A 161 -2.55 26.94 -26.70
CA ARG A 161 -1.89 25.99 -27.63
C ARG A 161 -0.90 25.11 -26.90
N CYS A 162 -0.93 23.82 -27.20
CA CYS A 162 0.09 22.88 -26.75
C CYS A 162 1.42 23.16 -27.49
N PRO A 163 2.54 23.35 -26.78
CA PRO A 163 3.87 23.44 -27.39
C PRO A 163 4.27 22.12 -28.08
N GLU A 164 5.07 22.20 -29.15
CA GLU A 164 5.44 21.01 -29.96
C GLU A 164 6.23 19.93 -29.21
N ARG A 165 6.97 20.30 -28.16
CA ARG A 165 7.77 19.37 -27.35
C ARG A 165 7.07 18.93 -26.06
N LYS A 166 5.87 19.45 -25.79
CA LYS A 166 5.09 19.13 -24.59
C LYS A 166 4.19 17.93 -24.90
N ASN A 167 4.08 17.00 -23.95
CA ASN A 167 3.11 15.93 -24.04
C ASN A 167 1.68 16.50 -23.94
N VAL A 168 0.79 16.08 -24.85
CA VAL A 168 -0.61 16.55 -24.87
C VAL A 168 -1.31 16.22 -23.55
N ALA A 169 -1.09 15.02 -22.99
CA ALA A 169 -1.71 14.64 -21.73
C ALA A 169 -1.30 15.57 -20.56
N ASP A 170 -0.03 15.98 -20.51
CA ASP A 170 0.48 16.93 -19.50
C ASP A 170 -0.12 18.32 -19.72
N PHE A 171 -0.16 18.78 -20.97
CA PHE A 171 -0.79 20.05 -21.34
C PHE A 171 -2.26 20.13 -20.88
N LEU A 172 -3.05 19.08 -21.15
CA LEU A 172 -4.48 19.04 -20.78
C LEU A 172 -4.70 19.14 -19.27
N GLN A 173 -3.76 18.65 -18.45
CA GLN A 173 -3.86 18.76 -16.99
C GLN A 173 -3.38 20.14 -16.49
N GLU A 174 -2.31 20.67 -17.05
CA GLU A 174 -1.71 21.94 -16.60
C GLU A 174 -2.50 23.17 -17.04
N VAL A 175 -3.15 23.14 -18.21
CA VAL A 175 -3.97 24.26 -18.71
C VAL A 175 -5.16 24.58 -17.79
N LEU A 176 -5.57 23.63 -16.94
CA LEU A 176 -6.63 23.82 -15.95
C LEU A 176 -6.13 24.42 -14.62
N SER A 177 -4.81 24.53 -14.43
CA SER A 177 -4.18 25.00 -13.20
C SER A 177 -3.96 26.51 -13.22
N LYS A 178 -4.36 27.21 -12.15
CA LYS A 178 -4.17 28.67 -12.03
C LYS A 178 -2.71 29.12 -12.11
N LYS A 179 -1.77 28.30 -11.63
CA LYS A 179 -0.33 28.63 -11.63
C LYS A 179 0.33 28.43 -13.00
N ASP A 180 -0.18 27.50 -13.80
CA ASP A 180 0.50 26.99 -15.00
C ASP A 180 -0.19 27.43 -16.30
N GLN A 181 -1.48 27.75 -16.27
CA GLN A 181 -2.28 28.11 -17.45
C GLN A 181 -1.70 29.28 -18.27
N GLN A 182 -1.03 30.25 -17.64
CA GLN A 182 -0.45 31.41 -18.32
C GLN A 182 0.58 31.01 -19.39
N GLN A 183 1.34 29.94 -19.18
CA GLN A 183 2.44 29.56 -20.08
C GLN A 183 1.95 29.05 -21.45
N TYR A 184 0.65 28.73 -21.56
CA TYR A 184 0.03 28.19 -22.76
C TYR A 184 -0.78 29.22 -23.56
N TRP A 185 -0.86 30.45 -23.07
CA TRP A 185 -1.62 31.52 -23.71
C TRP A 185 -0.96 31.94 -25.04
N CYS A 186 -1.73 31.89 -26.13
CA CYS A 186 -1.21 32.11 -27.49
C CYS A 186 -1.84 33.31 -28.21
N GLN A 187 -2.80 34.01 -27.60
CA GLN A 187 -3.38 35.23 -28.16
C GLN A 187 -2.57 36.45 -27.71
N TYR A 188 -1.54 36.79 -28.47
CA TYR A 188 -0.65 37.92 -28.15
C TYR A 188 -1.35 39.28 -28.15
N ASP A 189 -2.51 39.39 -28.82
CA ASP A 189 -3.31 40.61 -28.92
C ASP A 189 -4.11 40.92 -27.63
N TYR A 190 -4.29 39.93 -26.74
CA TYR A 190 -5.07 40.08 -25.51
C TYR A 190 -4.22 39.71 -24.28
N PRO A 191 -4.28 40.52 -23.19
CA PRO A 191 -3.59 40.18 -21.96
C PRO A 191 -4.18 38.91 -21.34
N TYR A 192 -3.32 38.03 -20.84
CA TYR A 192 -3.75 36.80 -20.20
C TYR A 192 -4.64 37.09 -18.99
N GLN A 193 -5.81 36.46 -18.96
CA GLN A 193 -6.68 36.39 -17.79
C GLN A 193 -6.98 34.92 -17.49
N PHE A 194 -6.93 34.54 -16.21
CA PHE A 194 -7.23 33.18 -15.79
C PHE A 194 -8.65 32.77 -16.20
N VAL A 195 -8.74 31.70 -17.00
CA VAL A 195 -9.98 31.05 -17.43
C VAL A 195 -10.32 29.96 -16.42
N SER A 196 -11.45 30.12 -15.74
CA SER A 196 -11.92 29.14 -14.76
C SER A 196 -12.40 27.85 -15.43
N VAL A 197 -12.35 26.75 -14.68
CA VAL A 197 -12.85 25.44 -15.09
C VAL A 197 -14.31 25.51 -15.55
N THR A 198 -15.13 26.32 -14.89
CA THR A 198 -16.54 26.55 -15.26
C THR A 198 -16.69 27.12 -16.66
N LYS A 199 -15.82 28.05 -17.08
CA LYS A 199 -15.86 28.64 -18.43
C LYS A 199 -15.48 27.60 -19.48
N PHE A 200 -14.49 26.75 -19.21
CA PHE A 200 -14.17 25.65 -20.12
C PHE A 200 -15.34 24.67 -20.24
N ALA A 201 -15.98 24.29 -19.13
CA ALA A 201 -17.14 23.39 -19.16
C ALA A 201 -18.33 23.99 -19.94
N GLU A 202 -18.58 25.29 -19.82
CA GLU A 202 -19.59 26.00 -20.62
C GLU A 202 -19.21 26.04 -22.11
N ALA A 203 -17.96 26.34 -22.43
CA ALA A 203 -17.47 26.35 -23.80
C ALA A 203 -17.57 24.96 -24.45
N PHE A 204 -17.29 23.89 -23.71
CA PHE A 204 -17.40 22.52 -24.21
C PHE A 204 -18.81 22.17 -24.68
N LYS A 205 -19.86 22.61 -23.97
CA LYS A 205 -21.26 22.43 -24.41
C LYS A 205 -21.54 23.05 -25.78
N THR A 206 -20.83 24.12 -26.13
CA THR A 206 -21.00 24.79 -27.43
C THR A 206 -20.08 24.25 -28.52
N PHE A 207 -19.01 23.53 -28.14
CA PHE A 207 -18.06 22.90 -29.04
C PHE A 207 -18.69 21.75 -29.83
N VAL A 208 -18.20 21.48 -31.04
CA VAL A 208 -18.81 20.51 -31.98
C VAL A 208 -19.00 19.12 -31.36
N ILE A 209 -17.98 18.64 -30.64
CA ILE A 209 -18.01 17.34 -29.96
C ILE A 209 -19.00 17.34 -28.78
N GLY A 210 -19.00 18.39 -27.96
CA GLY A 210 -19.92 18.50 -26.82
C GLY A 210 -21.38 18.62 -27.26
N LYS A 211 -21.67 19.34 -28.35
CA LYS A 211 -23.01 19.38 -28.97
C LYS A 211 -23.45 18.00 -29.46
N ARG A 212 -22.60 17.30 -30.21
CA ARG A 212 -22.91 15.94 -30.69
C ARG A 212 -23.19 14.98 -29.53
N LEU A 213 -22.37 15.02 -28.49
CA LEU A 213 -22.58 14.21 -27.29
C LEU A 213 -23.92 14.54 -26.61
N HIS A 214 -24.28 15.81 -26.52
CA HIS A 214 -25.57 16.23 -25.97
C HIS A 214 -26.74 15.72 -26.82
N ASP A 215 -26.66 15.88 -28.15
CA ASP A 215 -27.67 15.39 -29.09
C ASP A 215 -27.83 13.87 -29.03
N ASP A 216 -26.73 13.13 -28.85
CA ASP A 216 -26.75 11.67 -28.74
C ASP A 216 -27.33 11.20 -27.40
N LEU A 217 -27.08 11.92 -26.30
CA LEU A 217 -27.66 11.66 -24.98
C LEU A 217 -29.17 11.98 -24.92
N ASP A 218 -29.62 12.98 -25.68
CA ASP A 218 -31.03 13.36 -25.77
C ASP A 218 -31.87 12.35 -26.58
N ARG A 219 -31.23 11.50 -27.41
CA ARG A 219 -31.92 10.44 -28.13
C ARG A 219 -32.33 9.32 -27.17
N PRO A 220 -33.63 9.00 -27.02
CA PRO A 220 -34.07 7.95 -26.12
C PRO A 220 -33.55 6.59 -26.57
N TYR A 221 -32.91 5.86 -25.64
CA TYR A 221 -32.33 4.55 -25.93
C TYR A 221 -33.41 3.51 -26.27
N ASN A 222 -33.35 2.96 -27.49
CA ASN A 222 -34.32 1.97 -27.95
C ASN A 222 -33.95 0.55 -27.48
N ARG A 223 -34.64 0.08 -26.43
CA ARG A 223 -34.45 -1.24 -25.78
C ARG A 223 -34.48 -2.45 -26.71
N LYS A 224 -35.03 -2.33 -27.93
CA LYS A 224 -35.06 -3.42 -28.93
C LYS A 224 -33.68 -3.76 -29.52
N HIS A 225 -32.70 -2.87 -29.42
CA HIS A 225 -31.36 -3.08 -29.98
C HIS A 225 -30.47 -3.98 -29.11
N ASN A 226 -30.81 -4.19 -27.83
CA ASN A 226 -30.03 -5.03 -26.92
C ASN A 226 -30.87 -6.20 -26.39
N HIS A 227 -30.26 -7.37 -26.33
CA HIS A 227 -30.87 -8.56 -25.77
C HIS A 227 -31.03 -8.41 -24.23
N PRO A 228 -32.13 -8.85 -23.60
CA PRO A 228 -32.32 -8.75 -22.14
C PRO A 228 -31.23 -9.41 -21.29
N ALA A 229 -30.52 -10.39 -21.86
CA ALA A 229 -29.35 -11.03 -21.23
C ALA A 229 -28.07 -10.16 -21.23
N ALA A 230 -28.10 -8.94 -21.80
CA ALA A 230 -27.00 -7.98 -21.70
C ALA A 230 -26.80 -7.46 -20.27
N LEU A 231 -27.85 -7.47 -19.44
CA LEU A 231 -27.78 -7.19 -18.01
C LEU A 231 -27.74 -8.52 -17.24
N SER A 232 -26.72 -8.71 -16.41
CA SER A 232 -26.68 -9.85 -15.50
C SER A 232 -27.83 -9.76 -14.51
N THR A 233 -28.62 -10.82 -14.39
CA THR A 233 -29.69 -10.94 -13.40
C THR A 233 -29.24 -11.70 -12.14
N SER A 234 -28.05 -12.29 -12.15
CA SER A 234 -27.48 -13.00 -11.01
C SER A 234 -26.43 -12.15 -10.28
N ASN A 235 -26.50 -12.15 -8.95
CA ASN A 235 -25.54 -11.45 -8.09
C ASN A 235 -24.15 -12.10 -8.06
N TYR A 236 -24.05 -13.38 -8.43
CA TYR A 236 -22.81 -14.16 -8.42
C TYR A 236 -22.66 -14.91 -9.75
N GLY A 237 -21.41 -15.06 -10.22
CA GLY A 237 -21.10 -15.73 -11.49
C GLY A 237 -21.11 -17.27 -11.43
N VAL A 238 -21.14 -17.85 -10.23
CA VAL A 238 -20.95 -19.29 -9.99
C VAL A 238 -22.05 -19.83 -9.06
N LYS A 239 -22.35 -21.13 -9.14
CA LYS A 239 -23.33 -21.77 -8.25
C LYS A 239 -22.89 -21.70 -6.78
N ARG A 240 -23.85 -21.58 -5.85
CA ARG A 240 -23.59 -21.45 -4.41
C ARG A 240 -22.70 -22.57 -3.83
N LEU A 241 -22.88 -23.81 -4.28
CA LEU A 241 -22.09 -24.96 -3.82
C LEU A 241 -20.62 -24.88 -4.28
N GLU A 242 -20.39 -24.43 -5.51
CA GLU A 242 -19.05 -24.25 -6.07
C GLU A 242 -18.32 -23.10 -5.37
N ILE A 243 -19.02 -21.99 -5.06
CA ILE A 243 -18.47 -20.91 -4.25
C ILE A 243 -18.01 -21.42 -2.88
N LEU A 244 -18.83 -22.24 -2.20
CA LEU A 244 -18.49 -22.83 -0.91
C LEU A 244 -17.28 -23.76 -1.01
N LYS A 245 -17.24 -24.61 -2.05
CA LYS A 245 -16.13 -25.54 -2.31
C LYS A 245 -14.82 -24.80 -2.56
N SER A 246 -14.84 -23.76 -3.40
CA SER A 246 -13.66 -22.94 -3.70
C SER A 246 -13.15 -22.21 -2.46
N ASN A 247 -14.04 -21.61 -1.66
CA ASN A 247 -13.64 -20.96 -0.40
C ASN A 247 -13.06 -21.95 0.61
N PHE A 248 -13.62 -23.15 0.72
CA PHE A 248 -13.08 -24.20 1.59
C PHE A 248 -11.66 -24.63 1.16
N GLN A 249 -11.43 -24.82 -0.13
CA GLN A 249 -10.10 -25.16 -0.66
C GLN A 249 -9.10 -24.02 -0.44
N TRP A 250 -9.51 -22.77 -0.67
CA TRP A 250 -8.68 -21.58 -0.47
C TRP A 250 -8.28 -21.41 0.99
N GLN A 251 -9.22 -21.51 1.94
CA GLN A 251 -8.90 -21.42 3.36
C GLN A 251 -8.02 -22.58 3.84
N ARG A 252 -8.24 -23.80 3.35
CA ARG A 252 -7.37 -24.94 3.66
C ARG A 252 -5.94 -24.72 3.16
N LEU A 253 -5.78 -24.13 1.97
CA LEU A 253 -4.47 -23.76 1.42
C LEU A 253 -3.78 -22.72 2.30
N LEU A 254 -4.49 -21.67 2.72
CA LEU A 254 -3.97 -20.65 3.63
C LEU A 254 -3.57 -21.25 4.99
N MET A 255 -4.37 -22.15 5.55
CA MET A 255 -4.06 -22.84 6.79
C MET A 255 -2.79 -23.69 6.66
N LYS A 256 -2.59 -24.37 5.51
CA LYS A 256 -1.37 -25.14 5.22
C LYS A 256 -0.13 -24.24 5.09
N ARG A 257 -0.25 -23.09 4.42
CA ARG A 257 0.86 -22.13 4.25
C ARG A 257 1.22 -21.40 5.54
N ASN A 258 0.23 -21.12 6.39
CA ASN A 258 0.42 -20.51 7.71
C ASN A 258 0.46 -21.55 8.84
N SER A 259 0.87 -22.79 8.54
CA SER A 259 0.88 -23.90 9.50
C SER A 259 1.77 -23.61 10.72
N PHE A 260 2.83 -22.81 10.55
CA PHE A 260 3.73 -22.39 11.62
C PHE A 260 2.98 -21.82 12.83
N ILE A 261 1.97 -20.98 12.61
CA ILE A 261 1.18 -20.37 13.69
C ILE A 261 0.41 -21.45 14.47
N TYR A 262 -0.18 -22.41 13.79
CA TYR A 262 -0.93 -23.50 14.42
C TYR A 262 -0.01 -24.49 15.16
N VAL A 263 1.15 -24.81 14.58
CA VAL A 263 2.16 -25.65 15.24
C VAL A 263 2.69 -24.99 16.51
N PHE A 264 3.00 -23.69 16.44
CA PHE A 264 3.45 -22.94 17.62
C PHE A 264 2.41 -22.92 18.74
N LYS A 265 1.13 -22.69 18.41
CA LYS A 265 0.03 -22.77 19.39
C LYS A 265 -0.09 -24.15 20.03
N PHE A 266 0.01 -25.21 19.23
CA PHE A 266 -0.04 -26.57 19.74
C PHE A 266 1.10 -26.84 20.73
N ILE A 267 2.33 -26.42 20.41
CA ILE A 267 3.50 -26.55 21.30
C ILE A 267 3.30 -25.71 22.58
N GLN A 268 2.81 -24.47 22.44
CA GLN A 268 2.54 -23.59 23.57
C GLN A 268 1.51 -24.22 24.53
N LEU A 269 0.40 -24.73 23.99
CA LEU A 269 -0.64 -25.40 24.78
C LEU A 269 -0.11 -26.68 25.44
N LEU A 270 0.74 -27.45 24.74
CA LEU A 270 1.36 -28.65 25.30
C LEU A 270 2.28 -28.31 26.49
N LEU A 271 3.09 -27.27 26.36
CA LEU A 271 3.96 -26.80 27.45
C LEU A 271 3.14 -26.38 28.67
N VAL A 272 2.05 -25.63 28.47
CA VAL A 272 1.15 -25.24 29.56
C VAL A 272 0.46 -26.46 30.18
N ALA A 273 0.03 -27.43 29.38
CA ALA A 273 -0.56 -28.68 29.88
C ALA A 273 0.44 -29.49 30.73
N LEU A 274 1.71 -29.57 30.31
CA LEU A 274 2.78 -30.21 31.08
C LEU A 274 3.03 -29.49 32.42
N ILE A 275 3.08 -28.16 32.43
CA ILE A 275 3.18 -27.39 33.68
C ILE A 275 1.99 -27.70 34.59
N THR A 276 0.77 -27.65 34.05
CA THR A 276 -0.47 -27.95 34.80
C THR A 276 -0.43 -29.35 35.43
N MET A 277 0.00 -30.34 34.65
CA MET A 277 0.18 -31.72 35.08
C MET A 277 1.15 -31.84 36.25
N THR A 278 2.26 -31.10 36.24
CA THR A 278 3.25 -31.12 37.33
C THR A 278 2.78 -30.40 38.59
N VAL A 279 1.99 -29.32 38.45
CA VAL A 279 1.47 -28.55 39.58
C VAL A 279 0.38 -29.34 40.32
N PHE A 280 -0.56 -29.92 39.57
CA PHE A 280 -1.67 -30.70 40.11
C PHE A 280 -1.37 -32.19 40.07
N PHE A 281 -0.21 -32.62 40.53
CA PHE A 281 0.19 -34.02 40.40
C PHE A 281 -0.63 -34.93 41.33
N ARG A 282 -1.04 -36.11 40.85
CA ARG A 282 -1.90 -37.04 41.62
C ARG A 282 -1.37 -37.40 43.01
N ALA A 283 -0.05 -37.44 43.22
CA ALA A 283 0.53 -37.77 44.53
C ALA A 283 0.20 -36.73 45.62
N THR A 284 -0.16 -35.50 45.24
CA THR A 284 -0.54 -34.43 46.17
C THR A 284 -2.05 -34.17 46.20
N MET A 285 -2.84 -34.84 45.35
CA MET A 285 -4.26 -34.59 45.14
C MET A 285 -5.13 -35.70 45.77
N HIS A 286 -5.57 -35.51 47.01
CA HIS A 286 -6.35 -36.50 47.77
C HIS A 286 -7.86 -36.39 47.50
N HIS A 287 -8.65 -37.40 47.87
CA HIS A 287 -10.12 -37.45 47.65
C HIS A 287 -10.88 -37.60 48.96
N ASP A 288 -10.35 -37.04 50.05
CA ASP A 288 -10.78 -37.39 51.42
C ASP A 288 -11.56 -36.26 52.11
N SER A 289 -11.38 -35.01 51.68
CA SER A 289 -12.02 -33.84 52.29
C SER A 289 -12.72 -32.92 51.27
N VAL A 290 -13.56 -32.01 51.78
CA VAL A 290 -14.16 -30.94 50.98
C VAL A 290 -13.09 -29.96 50.49
N ASP A 291 -12.05 -29.72 51.30
CA ASP A 291 -10.92 -28.85 50.94
C ASP A 291 -10.14 -29.42 49.74
N ASP A 292 -9.94 -30.73 49.69
CA ASP A 292 -9.36 -31.39 48.52
C ASP A 292 -10.24 -31.19 47.27
N GLY A 293 -11.57 -31.28 47.42
CA GLY A 293 -12.53 -31.00 46.36
C GLY A 293 -12.41 -29.59 45.78
N ILE A 294 -12.10 -28.59 46.61
CA ILE A 294 -11.87 -27.20 46.15
C ILE A 294 -10.60 -27.12 45.28
N ILE A 295 -9.54 -27.88 45.60
CA ILE A 295 -8.32 -27.92 44.79
C ILE A 295 -8.60 -28.53 43.41
N TYR A 296 -9.37 -29.62 43.34
CA TYR A 296 -9.83 -30.20 42.07
C TYR A 296 -10.71 -29.22 41.27
N LEU A 297 -11.60 -28.48 41.93
CA LEU A 297 -12.42 -27.45 41.31
C LEU A 297 -11.54 -26.33 40.69
N GLY A 298 -10.46 -25.95 41.38
CA GLY A 298 -9.46 -25.01 40.89
C GLY A 298 -8.71 -25.52 39.66
N ALA A 299 -8.32 -26.80 39.64
CA ALA A 299 -7.69 -27.43 38.48
C ALA A 299 -8.62 -27.47 37.25
N LEU A 300 -9.90 -27.79 37.45
CA LEU A 300 -10.92 -27.77 36.39
C LEU A 300 -11.17 -26.34 35.87
N TYR A 301 -11.27 -25.36 36.76
CA TYR A 301 -11.40 -23.95 36.38
C TYR A 301 -10.20 -23.47 35.56
N PHE A 302 -8.98 -23.83 35.97
CA PHE A 302 -7.76 -23.49 35.24
C PHE A 302 -7.76 -24.10 33.83
N ALA A 303 -8.21 -25.34 33.67
CA ALA A 303 -8.36 -25.97 32.36
C ALA A 303 -9.36 -25.23 31.46
N ILE A 304 -10.51 -24.82 32.00
CA ILE A 304 -11.50 -24.00 31.27
C ILE A 304 -10.88 -22.67 30.82
N VAL A 305 -10.18 -21.99 31.73
CA VAL A 305 -9.52 -20.69 31.45
C VAL A 305 -8.48 -20.84 30.35
N MET A 306 -7.63 -21.86 30.40
CA MET A 306 -6.57 -22.06 29.40
C MET A 306 -7.13 -22.37 28.01
N ILE A 307 -8.14 -23.23 27.92
CA ILE A 307 -8.81 -23.53 26.66
C ILE A 307 -9.57 -22.31 26.12
N LEU A 308 -10.22 -21.52 26.98
CA LEU A 308 -10.86 -20.27 26.59
C LEU A 308 -9.83 -19.26 26.07
N PHE A 309 -8.70 -19.08 26.74
CA PHE A 309 -7.65 -18.14 26.33
C PHE A 309 -7.00 -18.52 24.99
N ASN A 310 -6.84 -19.80 24.69
CA ASN A 310 -6.23 -20.27 23.44
C ASN A 310 -6.91 -19.69 22.18
N GLY A 311 -8.24 -19.52 22.21
CA GLY A 311 -9.00 -18.94 21.12
C GLY A 311 -8.74 -17.44 20.86
N PHE A 312 -8.14 -16.71 21.81
CA PHE A 312 -7.84 -15.27 21.70
C PHE A 312 -6.99 -14.94 20.46
N THR A 313 -6.12 -15.86 20.09
CA THR A 313 -5.24 -15.75 18.93
C THR A 313 -5.97 -15.65 17.58
N GLU A 314 -7.25 -16.05 17.50
CA GLU A 314 -8.07 -15.83 16.29
C GLU A 314 -8.32 -14.35 16.01
N VAL A 315 -8.29 -13.47 17.03
CA VAL A 315 -8.54 -12.04 16.85
C VAL A 315 -7.58 -11.46 15.83
N SER A 316 -6.28 -11.63 16.06
CA SER A 316 -5.23 -11.08 15.20
C SER A 316 -5.26 -11.68 13.80
N MET A 317 -5.52 -12.99 13.69
CA MET A 317 -5.56 -13.68 12.39
C MET A 317 -6.74 -13.26 11.53
N LEU A 318 -7.90 -12.98 12.14
CA LEU A 318 -9.08 -12.54 11.41
C LEU A 318 -8.94 -11.06 11.00
N VAL A 319 -8.49 -10.18 11.91
CA VAL A 319 -8.32 -8.75 11.61
C VAL A 319 -7.38 -8.54 10.41
N ALA A 320 -6.29 -9.31 10.32
CA ALA A 320 -5.38 -9.25 9.17
C ALA A 320 -6.03 -9.65 7.82
N LYS A 321 -7.09 -10.48 7.85
CA LYS A 321 -7.80 -10.93 6.64
C LYS A 321 -8.97 -10.01 6.24
N LEU A 322 -9.49 -9.21 7.17
CA LEU A 322 -10.68 -8.38 6.93
C LEU A 322 -10.61 -7.48 5.68
N PRO A 323 -9.50 -6.80 5.35
CA PRO A 323 -9.44 -5.96 4.15
C PRO A 323 -9.73 -6.73 2.85
N VAL A 324 -9.18 -7.95 2.72
CA VAL A 324 -9.41 -8.81 1.55
C VAL A 324 -10.87 -9.30 1.53
N LEU A 325 -11.44 -9.62 2.70
CA LEU A 325 -12.83 -10.05 2.80
C LEU A 325 -13.82 -8.95 2.40
N TYR A 326 -13.58 -7.71 2.83
CA TYR A 326 -14.41 -6.57 2.41
C TYR A 326 -14.30 -6.32 0.92
N LYS A 327 -13.08 -6.35 0.35
CA LYS A 327 -12.87 -6.26 -1.10
C LYS A 327 -13.68 -7.31 -1.87
N HIS A 328 -13.60 -8.58 -1.48
CA HIS A 328 -14.34 -9.67 -2.17
C HIS A 328 -15.85 -9.58 -1.98
N ARG A 329 -16.32 -9.14 -0.81
CA ARG A 329 -17.74 -8.94 -0.52
C ARG A 329 -18.32 -7.82 -1.39
N ASP A 330 -17.63 -6.69 -1.43
CA ASP A 330 -18.07 -5.47 -2.11
C ASP A 330 -18.02 -5.63 -3.63
N LEU A 331 -17.08 -6.41 -4.16
CA LEU A 331 -17.02 -6.83 -5.57
C LEU A 331 -17.92 -8.04 -5.90
N HIS A 332 -18.72 -8.52 -4.95
CA HIS A 332 -19.61 -9.67 -5.12
C HIS A 332 -18.93 -10.95 -5.64
N PHE A 333 -17.70 -11.23 -5.20
CA PHE A 333 -17.03 -12.49 -5.50
C PHE A 333 -17.72 -13.65 -4.78
N TYR A 334 -18.07 -13.46 -3.51
CA TYR A 334 -18.84 -14.40 -2.72
C TYR A 334 -19.58 -13.71 -1.57
N PRO A 335 -20.72 -14.27 -1.10
CA PRO A 335 -21.41 -13.78 0.08
C PRO A 335 -20.63 -14.10 1.37
N PRO A 336 -20.74 -13.30 2.45
CA PRO A 336 -19.97 -13.53 3.68
C PRO A 336 -20.14 -14.93 4.31
N TRP A 337 -21.32 -15.54 4.22
CA TRP A 337 -21.55 -16.90 4.74
C TRP A 337 -20.67 -17.96 4.05
N ALA A 338 -20.27 -17.74 2.80
CA ALA A 338 -19.39 -18.65 2.07
C ALA A 338 -17.95 -18.62 2.60
N TYR A 339 -17.59 -17.60 3.39
CA TYR A 339 -16.34 -17.54 4.12
C TYR A 339 -16.48 -18.06 5.56
N THR A 340 -17.55 -17.66 6.27
CA THR A 340 -17.70 -17.99 7.70
C THR A 340 -17.96 -19.49 7.92
N LEU A 341 -18.75 -20.15 7.07
CA LEU A 341 -19.03 -21.59 7.20
C LEU A 341 -17.78 -22.46 7.03
N PRO A 342 -16.97 -22.32 5.96
CA PRO A 342 -15.70 -23.04 5.86
C PRO A 342 -14.75 -22.73 7.02
N SER A 343 -14.71 -21.48 7.51
CA SER A 343 -13.83 -21.11 8.62
C SER A 343 -14.22 -21.81 9.92
N TRP A 344 -15.53 -21.97 10.16
CA TRP A 344 -16.01 -22.74 11.29
C TRP A 344 -15.71 -24.24 11.12
N LEU A 345 -16.00 -24.81 9.95
CA LEU A 345 -15.76 -26.23 9.66
C LEU A 345 -14.28 -26.62 9.77
N LEU A 346 -13.36 -25.78 9.26
CA LEU A 346 -11.91 -26.01 9.35
C LEU A 346 -11.36 -25.87 10.78
N SER A 347 -12.10 -25.21 11.68
CA SER A 347 -11.70 -25.10 13.09
C SER A 347 -12.13 -26.28 13.97
N ILE A 348 -12.99 -27.17 13.46
CA ILE A 348 -13.41 -28.38 14.18
C ILE A 348 -12.22 -29.34 14.40
N PRO A 349 -11.44 -29.72 13.35
CA PRO A 349 -10.27 -30.58 13.53
C PRO A 349 -9.22 -30.00 14.48
N THR A 350 -8.93 -28.69 14.39
CA THR A 350 -7.94 -28.06 15.28
C THR A 350 -8.39 -28.09 16.73
N SER A 351 -9.69 -27.86 16.97
CA SER A 351 -10.26 -27.92 18.33
C SER A 351 -10.27 -29.33 18.90
N LEU A 352 -10.52 -30.35 18.07
CA LEU A 352 -10.43 -31.75 18.50
C LEU A 352 -9.00 -32.11 18.93
N ILE A 353 -8.00 -31.68 18.16
CA ILE A 353 -6.59 -31.95 18.46
C ILE A 353 -6.16 -31.23 19.75
N GLU A 354 -6.50 -29.95 19.90
CA GLU A 354 -6.07 -29.14 21.05
C GLU A 354 -6.76 -29.56 22.36
N SER A 355 -8.08 -29.74 22.36
CA SER A 355 -8.81 -30.25 23.54
C SER A 355 -8.48 -31.70 23.86
N GLY A 356 -8.22 -32.52 22.85
CA GLY A 356 -7.81 -33.92 23.00
C GLY A 356 -6.42 -34.04 23.61
N MET A 357 -5.48 -33.21 23.15
CA MET A 357 -4.14 -33.16 23.73
C MET A 357 -4.17 -32.70 25.19
N TRP A 358 -4.92 -31.63 25.51
CA TRP A 358 -5.05 -31.16 26.89
C TRP A 358 -5.57 -32.26 27.81
N THR A 359 -6.71 -32.86 27.46
CA THR A 359 -7.33 -33.91 28.28
C THR A 359 -6.44 -35.14 28.41
N LEU A 360 -5.81 -35.60 27.32
CA LEU A 360 -4.95 -36.78 27.36
C LEU A 360 -3.72 -36.60 28.26
N VAL A 361 -3.12 -35.40 28.27
CA VAL A 361 -1.95 -35.11 29.11
C VAL A 361 -2.35 -34.91 30.57
N THR A 362 -3.42 -34.15 30.85
CA THR A 362 -3.73 -33.77 32.23
C THR A 362 -4.59 -34.78 32.97
N TYR A 363 -5.49 -35.52 32.30
CA TYR A 363 -6.62 -36.15 33.01
C TYR A 363 -6.20 -37.20 34.05
N TYR A 364 -5.48 -38.23 33.62
CA TYR A 364 -5.06 -39.32 34.50
C TYR A 364 -3.95 -38.94 35.48
N VAL A 365 -3.16 -37.92 35.13
CA VAL A 365 -2.04 -37.47 35.95
C VAL A 365 -2.49 -36.55 37.07
N VAL A 366 -3.53 -35.75 36.84
CA VAL A 366 -4.15 -34.94 37.90
C VAL A 366 -4.88 -35.83 38.92
N GLY A 367 -5.38 -36.98 38.48
CA GLY A 367 -6.07 -37.93 39.35
C GLY A 367 -7.58 -37.74 39.39
N TYR A 368 -8.17 -37.20 38.33
CA TYR A 368 -9.63 -37.19 38.12
C TYR A 368 -10.20 -38.62 38.10
N ASP A 369 -11.53 -38.75 38.18
CA ASP A 369 -12.19 -40.05 38.22
C ASP A 369 -11.78 -40.95 37.03
N PRO A 370 -11.30 -42.18 37.26
CA PRO A 370 -10.69 -43.00 36.22
C PRO A 370 -11.67 -43.53 35.15
N GLN A 371 -12.98 -43.32 35.33
CA GLN A 371 -14.00 -43.82 34.42
C GLN A 371 -13.90 -43.20 33.02
N PHE A 372 -13.76 -44.05 32.00
CA PHE A 372 -13.57 -43.60 30.61
C PHE A 372 -14.71 -42.72 30.07
N THR A 373 -15.95 -42.93 30.51
CA THR A 373 -17.08 -42.09 30.07
C THR A 373 -16.97 -40.65 30.58
N ARG A 374 -16.36 -40.43 31.75
CA ARG A 374 -16.15 -39.09 32.33
C ARG A 374 -14.98 -38.39 31.67
N PHE A 375 -13.93 -39.13 31.32
CA PHE A 375 -12.86 -38.66 30.45
C PHE A 375 -13.42 -38.13 29.12
N LEU A 376 -14.25 -38.93 28.45
CA LEU A 376 -14.90 -38.53 27.20
C LEU A 376 -15.83 -37.33 27.41
N GLY A 377 -16.54 -37.27 28.53
CA GLY A 377 -17.40 -36.13 28.90
C GLY A 377 -16.62 -34.82 29.06
N GLN A 378 -15.46 -34.87 29.73
CA GLN A 378 -14.58 -33.71 29.89
C GLN A 378 -13.95 -33.28 28.57
N PHE A 379 -13.51 -34.23 27.74
CA PHE A 379 -13.03 -33.95 26.39
C PHE A 379 -14.11 -33.26 25.53
N LEU A 380 -15.33 -33.78 25.52
CA LEU A 380 -16.45 -33.21 24.77
C LEU A 380 -16.76 -31.77 25.22
N LEU A 381 -16.77 -31.52 26.53
CA LEU A 381 -17.00 -30.19 27.09
C LEU A 381 -15.90 -29.20 26.69
N LEU A 382 -14.63 -29.57 26.84
CA LEU A 382 -13.51 -28.71 26.47
C LEU A 382 -13.45 -28.45 24.96
N PHE A 383 -13.87 -29.43 24.13
CA PHE A 383 -14.03 -29.24 22.69
C PHE A 383 -15.07 -28.16 22.36
N PHE A 384 -16.28 -28.24 22.93
CA PHE A 384 -17.32 -27.23 22.68
C PHE A 384 -17.00 -25.87 23.29
N LEU A 385 -16.31 -25.85 24.45
CA LEU A 385 -15.80 -24.62 25.03
C LEU A 385 -14.79 -23.95 24.10
N HIS A 386 -13.86 -24.71 23.52
CA HIS A 386 -12.90 -24.18 22.56
C HIS A 386 -13.59 -23.63 21.31
N GLN A 387 -14.57 -24.35 20.75
CA GLN A 387 -15.40 -23.86 19.64
C GLN A 387 -16.11 -22.54 19.97
N THR A 388 -16.66 -22.43 21.19
CA THR A 388 -17.31 -21.21 21.67
C THR A 388 -16.31 -20.06 21.78
N SER A 389 -15.10 -20.32 22.29
CA SER A 389 -14.02 -19.35 22.38
C SER A 389 -13.63 -18.79 21.00
N LEU A 390 -13.35 -19.67 20.03
CA LEU A 390 -13.01 -19.26 18.67
C LEU A 390 -14.11 -18.41 18.04
N ALA A 391 -15.38 -18.77 18.25
CA ALA A 391 -16.52 -18.01 17.75
C ALA A 391 -16.65 -16.63 18.43
N LEU A 392 -16.46 -16.56 19.75
CA LEU A 392 -16.48 -15.31 20.52
C LEU A 392 -15.42 -14.33 19.99
N PHE A 393 -14.19 -14.80 19.84
CA PHE A 393 -13.08 -13.95 19.38
C PHE A 393 -13.19 -13.54 17.91
N ARG A 394 -13.83 -14.37 17.06
CA ARG A 394 -14.20 -13.95 15.69
C ARG A 394 -15.20 -12.81 15.68
N VAL A 395 -16.20 -12.86 16.56
CA VAL A 395 -17.16 -11.77 16.75
C VAL A 395 -16.44 -10.50 17.19
N MET A 396 -15.57 -10.57 18.21
CA MET A 396 -14.81 -9.43 18.71
C MET A 396 -13.90 -8.81 17.63
N ALA A 397 -13.23 -9.63 16.84
CA ALA A 397 -12.42 -9.17 15.70
C ALA A 397 -13.26 -8.50 14.61
N SER A 398 -14.41 -9.07 14.26
CA SER A 398 -15.30 -8.50 13.25
C SER A 398 -15.94 -7.18 13.69
N LEU A 399 -16.19 -7.01 14.99
CA LEU A 399 -16.73 -5.77 15.56
C LEU A 399 -15.63 -4.70 15.70
N GLY A 400 -14.45 -5.11 16.19
CA GLY A 400 -13.30 -4.24 16.40
C GLY A 400 -12.68 -3.72 15.10
N ARG A 401 -12.61 -4.54 14.04
CA ARG A 401 -12.09 -4.27 12.67
C ARG A 401 -10.66 -3.71 12.55
N ASN A 402 -10.10 -3.23 13.64
CA ASN A 402 -8.74 -2.75 13.83
C ASN A 402 -8.08 -3.59 14.94
N MET A 403 -6.79 -3.88 14.80
CA MET A 403 -6.04 -4.74 15.71
C MET A 403 -6.07 -4.24 17.16
N ILE A 404 -5.87 -2.94 17.35
CA ILE A 404 -5.79 -2.33 18.69
C ILE A 404 -7.16 -2.44 19.38
N VAL A 405 -8.20 -1.98 18.69
CA VAL A 405 -9.58 -2.00 19.19
C VAL A 405 -10.03 -3.43 19.49
N ALA A 406 -9.80 -4.36 18.56
CA ALA A 406 -10.22 -5.75 18.71
C ALA A 406 -9.52 -6.46 19.88
N ASN A 407 -8.20 -6.23 20.06
CA ASN A 407 -7.47 -6.82 21.18
C ASN A 407 -7.90 -6.24 22.53
N THR A 408 -8.09 -4.93 22.63
CA THR A 408 -8.54 -4.29 23.89
C THR A 408 -9.93 -4.78 24.29
N PHE A 409 -10.89 -4.77 23.36
CA PHE A 409 -12.24 -5.26 23.64
C PHE A 409 -12.27 -6.77 23.86
N GLY A 410 -11.47 -7.54 23.12
CA GLY A 410 -11.34 -8.99 23.29
C GLY A 410 -10.83 -9.38 24.68
N SER A 411 -9.77 -8.73 25.16
CA SER A 411 -9.22 -8.95 26.51
C SER A 411 -10.21 -8.56 27.60
N PHE A 412 -10.94 -7.44 27.41
CA PHE A 412 -11.99 -7.03 28.34
C PHE A 412 -13.15 -8.03 28.38
N ALA A 413 -13.62 -8.49 27.22
CA ALA A 413 -14.68 -9.50 27.14
C ALA A 413 -14.28 -10.81 27.83
N LEU A 414 -13.02 -11.23 27.66
CA LEU A 414 -12.49 -12.40 28.34
C LEU A 414 -12.53 -12.24 29.87
N LEU A 415 -12.10 -11.09 30.39
CA LEU A 415 -12.13 -10.79 31.82
C LEU A 415 -13.56 -10.85 32.38
N VAL A 416 -14.53 -10.29 31.66
CA VAL A 416 -15.95 -10.34 32.04
C VAL A 416 -16.46 -11.79 32.09
N VAL A 417 -16.15 -12.60 31.07
CA VAL A 417 -16.54 -14.01 31.01
C VAL A 417 -15.92 -14.82 32.16
N MET A 418 -14.66 -14.54 32.52
CA MET A 418 -13.96 -15.18 33.64
C MET A 418 -14.61 -14.88 35.00
N ILE A 419 -14.89 -13.61 35.28
CA ILE A 419 -15.50 -13.20 36.55
C ILE A 419 -16.90 -13.81 36.72
N LEU A 420 -17.67 -13.86 35.63
CA LEU A 420 -19.04 -14.37 35.62
C LEU A 420 -19.12 -15.91 35.45
N GLY A 421 -17.99 -16.62 35.50
CA GLY A 421 -17.92 -18.08 35.34
C GLY A 421 -18.40 -18.89 36.55
N GLY A 422 -18.65 -18.25 37.70
CA GLY A 422 -19.17 -18.92 38.90
C GLY A 422 -18.11 -19.51 39.84
N PHE A 423 -16.83 -19.44 39.46
CA PHE A 423 -15.71 -19.85 40.32
C PHE A 423 -15.13 -18.68 41.13
N ILE A 424 -14.71 -17.58 40.48
CA ILE A 424 -14.15 -16.42 41.19
C ILE A 424 -15.20 -15.77 42.10
N ILE A 425 -16.41 -15.58 41.57
CA ILE A 425 -17.55 -15.04 42.30
C ILE A 425 -18.63 -16.12 42.30
N THR A 426 -19.00 -16.61 43.49
CA THR A 426 -20.07 -17.60 43.64
C THR A 426 -21.42 -16.97 43.32
N LYS A 427 -22.33 -17.76 42.76
CA LYS A 427 -23.67 -17.30 42.33
C LYS A 427 -24.42 -16.52 43.41
N GLU A 428 -24.32 -16.95 44.67
CA GLU A 428 -25.03 -16.36 45.81
C GLU A 428 -24.46 -14.99 46.25
N SER A 429 -23.18 -14.74 45.94
CA SER A 429 -22.52 -13.46 46.24
C SER A 429 -22.80 -12.38 45.19
N ILE A 430 -23.39 -12.74 44.03
CA ILE A 430 -23.72 -11.79 42.96
C ILE A 430 -25.01 -11.03 43.33
N PRO A 431 -25.00 -9.68 43.35
CA PRO A 431 -26.20 -8.89 43.58
C PRO A 431 -27.33 -9.23 42.59
N VAL A 432 -28.58 -9.22 43.07
CA VAL A 432 -29.77 -9.63 42.29
C VAL A 432 -29.92 -8.84 40.97
N TRP A 433 -29.55 -7.56 40.95
CA TRP A 433 -29.63 -6.73 39.74
C TRP A 433 -28.56 -7.06 38.68
N TRP A 434 -27.50 -7.78 39.05
CA TRP A 434 -26.39 -8.15 38.16
C TRP A 434 -26.33 -9.65 37.82
N ILE A 435 -27.19 -10.47 38.44
CA ILE A 435 -27.20 -11.92 38.26
C ILE A 435 -27.47 -12.40 36.82
N TRP A 436 -28.09 -11.56 35.99
CA TRP A 436 -28.28 -11.86 34.57
C TRP A 436 -26.94 -12.08 33.85
N GLY A 437 -25.86 -11.42 34.27
CA GLY A 437 -24.52 -11.60 33.69
C GLY A 437 -24.00 -13.02 33.88
N TYR A 438 -24.25 -13.63 35.04
CA TYR A 438 -23.94 -15.04 35.32
C TYR A 438 -24.66 -15.98 34.33
N TRP A 439 -25.94 -15.73 34.05
CA TRP A 439 -26.75 -16.55 33.14
C TRP A 439 -26.39 -16.41 31.66
N ILE A 440 -25.82 -15.27 31.27
CA ILE A 440 -25.33 -15.01 29.89
C ILE A 440 -23.92 -15.59 29.66
N SER A 441 -23.13 -15.80 30.72
CA SER A 441 -21.75 -16.27 30.54
C SER A 441 -21.69 -17.71 30.03
N PRO A 442 -21.04 -17.98 28.88
CA PRO A 442 -20.84 -19.36 28.41
C PRO A 442 -19.93 -20.15 29.36
N MET A 443 -19.05 -19.47 30.09
CA MET A 443 -18.12 -20.10 31.04
C MET A 443 -18.84 -20.67 32.27
N MET A 444 -19.95 -20.07 32.69
CA MET A 444 -20.78 -20.59 33.78
C MET A 444 -21.32 -21.99 33.47
N TYR A 445 -21.81 -22.20 32.24
CA TYR A 445 -22.30 -23.49 31.79
C TYR A 445 -21.17 -24.52 31.68
N ALA A 446 -19.98 -24.11 31.24
CA ALA A 446 -18.79 -24.98 31.20
C ALA A 446 -18.33 -25.38 32.61
N GLN A 447 -18.26 -24.43 33.54
CA GLN A 447 -17.85 -24.68 34.93
C GLN A 447 -18.81 -25.64 35.62
N ASN A 448 -20.12 -25.39 35.57
CA ASN A 448 -21.09 -26.30 36.18
C ASN A 448 -21.05 -27.70 35.56
N ALA A 449 -20.95 -27.80 34.23
CA ALA A 449 -20.94 -29.10 33.56
C ALA A 449 -19.67 -29.91 33.84
N ILE A 450 -18.49 -29.28 33.86
CA ILE A 450 -17.24 -29.97 34.14
C ILE A 450 -17.18 -30.44 35.61
N SER A 451 -17.69 -29.61 36.55
CA SER A 451 -17.75 -29.95 37.97
C SER A 451 -18.73 -31.10 38.24
N VAL A 452 -19.93 -31.07 37.65
CA VAL A 452 -20.90 -32.17 37.76
C VAL A 452 -20.34 -33.48 37.17
N ASN A 453 -19.57 -33.40 36.08
CA ASN A 453 -18.93 -34.58 35.49
C ASN A 453 -17.87 -35.21 36.40
N GLU A 454 -17.13 -34.43 37.19
CA GLU A 454 -16.11 -34.95 38.11
C GLU A 454 -16.70 -35.39 39.45
N PHE A 455 -17.44 -34.51 40.14
CA PHE A 455 -17.88 -34.75 41.52
C PHE A 455 -18.98 -35.79 41.68
N HIS A 456 -19.66 -36.20 40.60
CA HIS A 456 -20.51 -37.39 40.63
C HIS A 456 -19.71 -38.70 40.49
N GLY A 457 -18.38 -38.64 40.44
CA GLY A 457 -17.44 -39.74 40.28
C GLY A 457 -17.51 -40.80 41.37
N HIS A 458 -17.02 -41.99 41.06
CA HIS A 458 -16.81 -43.05 42.05
C HIS A 458 -15.76 -42.63 43.09
N SER A 459 -14.76 -41.82 42.70
CA SER A 459 -13.78 -41.27 43.64
C SER A 459 -14.41 -40.38 44.72
N TRP A 460 -15.53 -39.72 44.41
CA TRP A 460 -16.22 -38.73 45.24
C TRP A 460 -17.50 -39.25 45.91
N SER A 461 -17.85 -40.53 45.71
CA SER A 461 -19.10 -41.13 46.21
C SER A 461 -19.04 -41.57 47.68
N LYS A 462 -18.10 -41.05 48.47
CA LYS A 462 -17.98 -41.32 49.91
C LYS A 462 -19.11 -40.61 50.68
N PRO A 463 -19.70 -41.20 51.73
CA PRO A 463 -20.71 -40.51 52.54
C PRO A 463 -20.06 -39.37 53.33
N PHE A 464 -20.74 -38.22 53.40
CA PHE A 464 -20.26 -37.05 54.12
C PHE A 464 -21.06 -36.81 55.41
N ALA A 465 -20.36 -36.83 56.56
CA ALA A 465 -20.83 -36.38 57.88
C ALA A 465 -22.25 -36.84 58.31
N ASP A 466 -22.48 -38.17 58.39
CA ASP A 466 -23.75 -38.81 58.82
C ASP A 466 -25.04 -38.37 58.08
N GLN A 467 -24.91 -37.56 57.03
CA GLN A 467 -25.99 -37.13 56.15
C GLN A 467 -26.07 -38.06 54.94
N ASN A 468 -27.27 -38.24 54.36
CA ASN A 468 -27.49 -38.99 53.10
C ASN A 468 -26.96 -38.23 51.86
N ILE A 469 -25.82 -37.55 51.97
CA ILE A 469 -25.21 -36.73 50.91
C ILE A 469 -23.81 -37.28 50.62
N THR A 470 -23.46 -37.33 49.34
CA THR A 470 -22.11 -37.72 48.91
C THR A 470 -21.11 -36.57 49.10
N LEU A 471 -19.83 -36.89 49.30
CA LEU A 471 -18.76 -35.90 49.42
C LEU A 471 -18.73 -34.95 48.22
N GLY A 472 -18.91 -35.46 47.00
CA GLY A 472 -18.99 -34.64 45.79
C GLY A 472 -20.19 -33.69 45.75
N GLU A 473 -21.36 -34.12 46.21
CA GLU A 473 -22.53 -33.24 46.33
C GLU A 473 -22.32 -32.15 47.38
N ALA A 474 -21.65 -32.48 48.50
CA ALA A 474 -21.29 -31.51 49.52
C ALA A 474 -20.37 -30.42 48.95
N VAL A 475 -19.35 -30.79 48.14
CA VAL A 475 -18.46 -29.84 47.45
C VAL A 475 -19.24 -28.94 46.49
N LEU A 476 -20.13 -29.50 45.66
CA LEU A 476 -20.95 -28.72 44.72
C LEU A 476 -21.85 -27.72 45.44
N THR A 477 -22.55 -28.14 46.50
CA THR A 477 -23.42 -27.25 47.28
C THR A 477 -22.63 -26.22 48.08
N GLY A 478 -21.47 -26.59 48.63
CA GLY A 478 -20.62 -25.69 49.41
C GLY A 478 -20.05 -24.52 48.60
N TYR A 479 -19.84 -24.72 47.30
CA TYR A 479 -19.36 -23.67 46.39
C TYR A 479 -20.48 -22.94 45.62
N GLY A 480 -21.75 -23.33 45.82
CA GLY A 480 -22.91 -22.74 45.14
C GLY A 480 -23.09 -23.17 43.68
N LEU A 481 -22.59 -24.36 43.31
CA LEU A 481 -22.73 -24.98 41.99
C LEU A 481 -23.94 -25.91 41.95
N PHE A 482 -24.45 -26.18 40.74
CA PHE A 482 -25.60 -27.08 40.59
C PHE A 482 -25.22 -28.54 40.82
N LYS A 483 -26.08 -29.28 41.54
CA LYS A 483 -25.80 -30.67 41.95
C LYS A 483 -26.41 -31.71 41.02
N GLU A 484 -27.41 -31.37 40.21
CA GLU A 484 -28.16 -32.35 39.44
C GLU A 484 -27.39 -32.80 38.19
N LYS A 485 -27.39 -34.11 37.91
CA LYS A 485 -26.63 -34.72 36.80
C LYS A 485 -27.00 -34.18 35.41
N TYR A 486 -28.24 -33.70 35.21
CA TYR A 486 -28.68 -33.18 33.91
C TYR A 486 -27.98 -31.88 33.51
N TRP A 487 -27.39 -31.14 34.46
CA TRP A 487 -26.65 -29.90 34.18
C TRP A 487 -25.44 -30.10 33.27
N PHE A 488 -24.88 -31.31 33.22
CA PHE A 488 -23.86 -31.67 32.23
C PHE A 488 -24.36 -31.47 30.80
N TRP A 489 -25.53 -32.03 30.48
CA TRP A 489 -26.12 -31.94 29.14
C TRP A 489 -26.64 -30.53 28.82
N ILE A 490 -27.13 -29.81 29.82
CA ILE A 490 -27.45 -28.38 29.66
C ILE A 490 -26.20 -27.60 29.29
N GLY A 491 -25.06 -27.86 29.94
CA GLY A 491 -23.82 -27.17 29.62
C GLY A 491 -23.31 -27.46 28.21
N VAL A 492 -23.31 -28.74 27.80
CA VAL A 492 -22.96 -29.14 26.42
C VAL A 492 -23.89 -28.47 25.39
N GLY A 493 -25.20 -28.54 25.62
CA GLY A 493 -26.19 -27.92 24.74
C GLY A 493 -26.08 -26.40 24.66
N ALA A 494 -25.81 -25.74 25.79
CA ALA A 494 -25.60 -24.29 25.86
C ALA A 494 -24.35 -23.87 25.08
N LEU A 495 -23.22 -24.55 25.27
CA LEU A 495 -21.97 -24.24 24.53
C LEU A 495 -22.13 -24.43 23.02
N LEU A 496 -22.83 -25.49 22.59
CA LEU A 496 -23.17 -25.69 21.19
C LEU A 496 -24.08 -24.57 20.66
N GLY A 497 -25.11 -24.18 21.42
CA GLY A 497 -25.99 -23.07 21.10
C GLY A 497 -25.24 -21.74 20.96
N TYR A 498 -24.37 -21.41 21.91
CA TYR A 498 -23.50 -20.22 21.85
C TYR A 498 -22.60 -20.25 20.62
N THR A 499 -22.00 -21.40 20.29
CA THR A 499 -21.16 -21.53 19.09
C THR A 499 -21.94 -21.18 17.82
N ILE A 500 -23.18 -21.66 17.67
CA ILE A 500 -24.03 -21.35 16.51
C ILE A 500 -24.40 -19.86 16.48
N VAL A 501 -24.87 -19.31 17.59
CA VAL A 501 -25.30 -17.91 17.71
C VAL A 501 -24.13 -16.97 17.41
N LEU A 502 -22.95 -17.21 17.98
CA LEU A 502 -21.77 -16.37 17.75
C LEU A 502 -21.28 -16.45 16.31
N ASN A 503 -21.30 -17.63 15.66
CA ASN A 503 -20.96 -17.72 14.23
C ASN A 503 -22.00 -17.05 13.32
N ALA A 504 -23.29 -17.07 13.70
CA ALA A 504 -24.34 -16.32 13.00
C ALA A 504 -24.13 -14.80 13.14
N LEU A 505 -23.83 -14.32 14.35
CA LEU A 505 -23.48 -12.92 14.61
C LEU A 505 -22.22 -12.48 13.84
N PHE A 506 -21.20 -13.34 13.79
CA PHE A 506 -20.00 -13.09 13.00
C PHE A 506 -20.34 -12.90 11.52
N THR A 507 -21.22 -13.75 10.97
CA THR A 507 -21.69 -13.61 9.58
C THR A 507 -22.47 -12.31 9.39
N LEU A 508 -23.36 -11.96 10.33
CA LEU A 508 -24.13 -10.71 10.31
C LEU A 508 -23.23 -9.48 10.33
N PHE A 509 -22.22 -9.46 11.19
CA PHE A 509 -21.28 -8.34 11.31
C PHE A 509 -20.45 -8.17 10.04
N LEU A 510 -20.00 -9.26 9.40
CA LEU A 510 -19.35 -9.17 8.10
C LEU A 510 -20.29 -8.70 6.97
N THR A 511 -21.60 -8.94 7.07
CA THR A 511 -22.56 -8.41 6.08
C THR A 511 -22.86 -6.93 6.25
N ILE A 512 -22.91 -6.42 7.48
CA ILE A 512 -23.38 -5.06 7.77
C ILE A 512 -22.24 -4.05 7.92
N LEU A 513 -21.12 -4.44 8.56
CA LEU A 513 -20.06 -3.51 8.92
C LEU A 513 -19.11 -3.24 7.74
N ASN A 514 -18.74 -1.98 7.56
CA ASN A 514 -17.73 -1.54 6.60
C ASN A 514 -16.35 -1.36 7.27
N PRO A 515 -15.24 -1.33 6.52
CA PRO A 515 -13.91 -1.04 7.06
C PRO A 515 -13.90 0.28 7.87
N ILE A 516 -13.08 0.33 8.93
CA ILE A 516 -12.91 1.54 9.76
C ILE A 516 -11.92 2.46 9.05
N GLY A 517 -12.41 3.62 8.60
CA GLY A 517 -11.61 4.69 8.03
C GLY A 517 -12.08 5.09 6.64
N ASN A 518 -12.37 6.37 6.45
CA ASN A 518 -12.53 6.94 5.12
C ASN A 518 -11.13 7.30 4.61
N MET A 519 -10.79 6.87 3.39
CA MET A 519 -9.65 7.41 2.64
C MET A 519 -9.97 8.87 2.26
N GLN A 520 -9.93 9.78 3.22
CA GLN A 520 -10.05 11.21 2.96
C GLN A 520 -8.66 11.82 3.06
N ALA A 521 -8.11 12.19 1.91
CA ALA A 521 -6.99 13.10 1.84
C ALA A 521 -7.38 14.42 2.52
N VAL A 522 -6.49 14.97 3.34
CA VAL A 522 -6.72 16.25 4.01
C VAL A 522 -6.85 17.35 2.94
N VAL A 523 -8.06 17.88 2.77
CA VAL A 523 -8.35 18.99 1.88
C VAL A 523 -7.84 20.28 2.53
N SER A 524 -7.14 21.13 1.75
CA SER A 524 -6.59 22.39 2.26
C SER A 524 -7.70 23.32 2.78
N LYS A 525 -7.38 24.10 3.83
CA LYS A 525 -8.32 25.07 4.43
C LYS A 525 -8.85 26.09 3.40
N ASP A 526 -8.06 26.43 2.39
CA ASP A 526 -8.46 27.34 1.30
C ASP A 526 -9.55 26.75 0.38
N ALA A 527 -9.49 25.44 0.12
CA ALA A 527 -10.52 24.77 -0.67
C ALA A 527 -11.85 24.64 0.10
N ILE A 528 -11.80 24.49 1.42
CA ILE A 528 -12.99 24.49 2.28
C ILE A 528 -13.61 25.90 2.34
N ARG A 529 -12.78 26.94 2.55
CA ARG A 529 -13.23 28.34 2.62
C ARG A 529 -13.88 28.82 1.30
N ASN A 530 -13.36 28.39 0.15
CA ASN A 530 -13.98 28.66 -1.16
C ASN A 530 -15.29 27.88 -1.39
N LYS A 531 -15.47 26.73 -0.73
CA LYS A 531 -16.72 25.95 -0.81
C LYS A 531 -17.82 26.59 0.04
N ASP A 532 -17.46 27.17 1.18
CA ASP A 532 -18.37 27.92 2.05
C ASP A 532 -18.71 29.32 1.49
N SER A 533 -17.77 29.99 0.80
CA SER A 533 -18.04 31.30 0.19
C SER A 533 -19.08 31.24 -0.95
N ARG A 534 -19.20 30.09 -1.64
CA ARG A 534 -20.21 29.88 -2.71
C ARG A 534 -21.67 30.03 -2.23
N ARG A 535 -21.95 29.96 -0.92
CA ARG A 535 -23.28 30.24 -0.36
C ARG A 535 -23.55 31.72 -0.06
N SER A 536 -22.51 32.55 0.11
CA SER A 536 -22.63 33.96 0.51
C SER A 536 -22.35 34.94 -0.65
N ASP A 537 -21.63 34.50 -1.68
CA ASP A 537 -21.05 35.38 -2.71
C ASP A 537 -22.03 35.90 -3.77
N ARG A 538 -23.31 35.50 -3.80
CA ARG A 538 -24.28 36.11 -4.74
C ARG A 538 -24.65 37.56 -4.39
N VAL A 539 -24.40 38.01 -3.16
CA VAL A 539 -24.78 39.37 -2.71
C VAL A 539 -23.56 40.30 -2.54
N ALA A 540 -22.36 39.75 -2.32
CA ALA A 540 -21.15 40.55 -2.10
C ALA A 540 -20.42 40.97 -3.40
N LEU A 541 -20.74 40.35 -4.54
CA LEU A 541 -20.08 40.58 -5.82
C LEU A 541 -20.48 41.90 -6.51
N GLU A 542 -21.61 42.51 -6.16
CA GLU A 542 -21.99 43.84 -6.68
C GLU A 542 -21.42 45.02 -5.86
N LEU A 543 -21.06 44.81 -4.59
CA LEU A 543 -20.60 45.92 -3.73
C LEU A 543 -19.07 46.13 -3.76
N ARG A 544 -18.29 45.10 -4.12
CA ARG A 544 -16.82 45.19 -4.18
C ARG A 544 -16.28 45.80 -5.47
N SER A 545 -17.06 45.83 -6.54
CA SER A 545 -16.66 46.43 -7.83
C SER A 545 -16.63 47.97 -7.80
N TYR A 546 -17.28 48.60 -6.82
CA TYR A 546 -17.34 50.07 -6.71
C TYR A 546 -16.27 50.72 -5.81
N LEU A 547 -15.57 49.95 -4.96
CA LEU A 547 -14.66 50.51 -3.94
C LEU A 547 -13.16 50.40 -4.25
N HIS A 548 -12.76 49.74 -5.36
CA HIS A 548 -11.35 49.54 -5.72
C HIS A 548 -10.93 50.19 -7.05
N SER A 549 -11.33 51.44 -7.28
CA SER A 549 -10.79 52.24 -8.41
C SER A 549 -9.68 53.23 -8.02
N ASN A 550 -9.32 53.38 -6.74
CA ASN A 550 -8.25 54.32 -6.32
C ASN A 550 -7.27 53.68 -5.33
N SER A 551 -6.28 52.94 -5.84
CA SER A 551 -4.96 52.78 -5.20
C SER A 551 -3.98 52.11 -6.17
N LEU A 552 -3.60 52.84 -7.21
CA LEU A 552 -2.40 52.56 -7.99
C LEU A 552 -1.29 53.43 -7.39
N ASN A 553 -0.41 52.83 -6.58
CA ASN A 553 1.02 53.19 -6.46
C ASN A 553 1.69 52.30 -5.40
N GLY A 554 2.50 51.35 -5.87
CA GLY A 554 3.24 50.44 -5.00
C GLY A 554 4.05 49.40 -5.76
N LEU A 555 4.86 49.83 -6.74
CA LEU A 555 5.95 49.02 -7.28
C LEU A 555 6.98 48.78 -6.16
N LYS A 556 6.83 47.70 -5.39
CA LYS A 556 7.92 47.15 -4.58
C LYS A 556 8.65 46.09 -5.41
N LEU A 557 9.87 46.44 -5.82
CA LEU A 557 10.87 45.47 -6.25
C LEU A 557 10.99 44.36 -5.20
N LYS A 558 10.90 43.10 -5.63
CA LYS A 558 11.21 41.94 -4.79
C LYS A 558 12.73 41.93 -4.52
N GLU A 559 13.15 42.44 -3.37
CA GLU A 559 14.46 42.09 -2.83
C GLU A 559 14.49 40.59 -2.52
N GLN A 560 15.54 39.90 -2.98
CA GLN A 560 15.80 38.50 -2.67
C GLN A 560 16.00 38.37 -1.16
N LYS A 561 14.98 37.90 -0.42
CA LYS A 561 15.16 37.50 0.97
C LYS A 561 16.09 36.29 1.01
N GLY A 562 17.27 36.45 1.62
CA GLY A 562 18.13 35.32 2.00
C GLY A 562 17.54 34.54 3.18
N MET A 563 18.01 33.29 3.37
CA MET A 563 17.59 32.43 4.49
C MET A 563 17.82 33.11 5.85
N VAL A 564 16.91 32.92 6.80
CA VAL A 564 17.02 33.41 8.19
C VAL A 564 18.28 32.88 8.88
N LEU A 565 18.62 31.61 8.62
CA LEU A 565 19.87 31.00 9.09
C LEU A 565 20.89 30.93 7.93
N PRO A 566 22.10 31.48 8.12
CA PRO A 566 23.14 31.40 7.10
C PRO A 566 23.62 29.95 6.97
N PHE A 567 23.99 29.56 5.75
CA PHE A 567 24.73 28.33 5.48
C PHE A 567 25.84 28.63 4.48
N GLN A 568 26.90 27.83 4.50
CA GLN A 568 27.99 27.95 3.53
C GLN A 568 27.72 27.01 2.34
N PRO A 569 27.66 27.51 1.10
CA PRO A 569 27.59 26.66 -0.08
C PRO A 569 28.85 25.78 -0.21
N LEU A 570 28.71 24.45 -0.31
CA LEU A 570 29.83 23.50 -0.37
C LEU A 570 29.77 22.64 -1.63
N SER A 571 30.92 22.44 -2.28
CA SER A 571 31.07 21.53 -3.43
C SER A 571 31.55 20.16 -2.98
N MET A 572 31.20 19.11 -3.72
CA MET A 572 31.67 17.74 -3.47
C MET A 572 32.34 17.18 -4.72
N CYS A 573 33.54 16.62 -4.57
CA CYS A 573 34.30 16.00 -5.64
C CYS A 573 34.58 14.53 -5.28
N PHE A 574 34.53 13.64 -6.27
CA PHE A 574 34.86 12.23 -6.07
C PHE A 574 35.62 11.71 -7.29
N LYS A 575 36.65 10.91 -7.03
CA LYS A 575 37.60 10.44 -8.04
C LYS A 575 37.86 8.95 -7.91
N ASN A 576 37.78 8.26 -9.05
CA ASN A 576 38.05 6.83 -9.19
C ASN A 576 37.32 5.98 -8.15
N ILE A 577 36.02 6.25 -7.94
CA ILE A 577 35.22 5.50 -6.98
C ILE A 577 34.95 4.10 -7.51
N ASN A 578 35.44 3.10 -6.78
CA ASN A 578 35.13 1.69 -6.99
C ASN A 578 34.43 1.15 -5.74
N TYR A 579 33.41 0.31 -5.94
CA TYR A 579 32.66 -0.29 -4.83
C TYR A 579 32.46 -1.78 -5.07
N TYR A 580 32.85 -2.58 -4.08
CA TYR A 580 32.79 -4.05 -4.11
C TYR A 580 31.93 -4.57 -2.97
N VAL A 581 31.14 -5.61 -3.25
CA VAL A 581 30.30 -6.32 -2.27
C VAL A 581 30.61 -7.81 -2.35
N ASP A 582 30.65 -8.50 -1.22
CA ASP A 582 30.83 -9.95 -1.19
C ASP A 582 29.64 -10.66 -1.86
N VAL A 583 29.91 -11.72 -2.63
CA VAL A 583 28.86 -12.40 -3.40
C VAL A 583 27.94 -13.21 -2.46
N PRO A 584 26.61 -12.96 -2.48
CA PRO A 584 25.64 -13.75 -1.71
C PRO A 584 25.70 -15.25 -2.06
N GLU A 585 25.51 -16.13 -1.08
CA GLU A 585 25.61 -17.59 -1.28
C GLU A 585 24.62 -18.13 -2.34
N GLU A 586 23.49 -17.45 -2.53
CA GLU A 586 22.48 -17.78 -3.55
C GLU A 586 23.02 -17.62 -4.98
N LEU A 587 23.84 -16.60 -5.21
CA LEU A 587 24.47 -16.33 -6.50
C LEU A 587 25.70 -17.21 -6.74
N LYS A 588 26.41 -17.60 -5.68
CA LYS A 588 27.45 -18.64 -5.76
C LYS A 588 26.87 -19.98 -6.24
N LYS A 589 25.68 -20.36 -5.76
CA LYS A 589 24.95 -21.57 -6.23
C LYS A 589 24.51 -21.50 -7.70
N GLN A 590 24.40 -20.29 -8.28
CA GLN A 590 24.10 -20.07 -9.70
C GLN A 590 25.34 -20.05 -10.60
N GLY A 591 26.54 -20.32 -10.07
CA GLY A 591 27.75 -20.53 -10.85
C GLY A 591 28.68 -19.33 -11.00
N ILE A 592 28.49 -18.25 -10.21
CA ILE A 592 29.44 -17.12 -10.18
C ILE A 592 30.64 -17.50 -9.30
N ALA A 593 31.83 -17.60 -9.92
CA ALA A 593 33.07 -18.05 -9.29
C ALA A 593 33.83 -16.93 -8.52
N GLU A 594 33.43 -15.67 -8.69
CA GLU A 594 34.09 -14.53 -8.04
C GLU A 594 33.62 -14.39 -6.58
N ASP A 595 34.53 -14.06 -5.68
CA ASP A 595 34.21 -13.82 -4.26
C ASP A 595 33.60 -12.44 -4.00
N ARG A 596 33.85 -11.47 -4.89
CA ARG A 596 33.37 -10.09 -4.78
C ARG A 596 32.79 -9.61 -6.10
N LEU A 597 31.59 -9.04 -6.02
CA LEU A 597 30.93 -8.38 -7.14
C LEU A 597 31.27 -6.89 -7.14
N GLN A 598 31.86 -6.41 -8.24
CA GLN A 598 32.08 -4.98 -8.43
C GLN A 598 30.79 -4.31 -8.93
N LEU A 599 30.34 -3.29 -8.21
CA LEU A 599 29.09 -2.57 -8.51
C LEU A 599 29.31 -1.18 -9.10
N LEU A 600 30.45 -0.54 -8.81
CA LEU A 600 30.85 0.75 -9.37
C LEU A 600 32.28 0.65 -9.91
N VAL A 601 32.51 1.22 -11.09
CA VAL A 601 33.79 1.11 -11.81
C VAL A 601 34.27 2.50 -12.22
N ASP A 602 35.37 2.95 -11.62
CA ASP A 602 36.10 4.20 -11.89
C ASP A 602 35.22 5.45 -12.01
N VAL A 603 34.22 5.56 -11.13
CA VAL A 603 33.25 6.66 -11.18
C VAL A 603 33.90 7.95 -10.67
N THR A 604 33.93 8.99 -11.51
CA THR A 604 34.54 10.29 -11.20
C THR A 604 33.58 11.42 -11.56
N GLY A 605 33.48 12.43 -10.69
CA GLY A 605 32.58 13.57 -10.91
C GLY A 605 32.67 14.61 -9.80
N ALA A 606 31.86 15.66 -9.94
CA ALA A 606 31.75 16.75 -8.98
C ALA A 606 30.35 17.35 -8.95
N PHE A 607 29.89 17.74 -7.77
CA PHE A 607 28.65 18.45 -7.50
C PHE A 607 28.95 19.86 -7.00
N ARG A 608 28.26 20.85 -7.56
CA ARG A 608 28.57 22.27 -7.37
C ARG A 608 27.42 23.00 -6.66
N PRO A 609 27.72 24.04 -5.86
CA PRO A 609 26.67 24.83 -5.23
C PRO A 609 25.80 25.58 -6.24
N GLY A 610 24.51 25.67 -5.95
CA GLY A 610 23.51 26.31 -6.83
C GLY A 610 23.21 25.54 -8.12
N VAL A 611 23.67 24.29 -8.24
CA VAL A 611 23.47 23.43 -9.41
C VAL A 611 22.60 22.25 -9.00
N LEU A 612 21.53 21.98 -9.77
CA LEU A 612 20.74 20.77 -9.64
C LEU A 612 21.27 19.69 -10.58
N THR A 613 21.81 18.62 -9.99
CA THR A 613 22.40 17.50 -10.74
C THR A 613 21.50 16.28 -10.73
N ALA A 614 21.13 15.78 -11.92
CA ALA A 614 20.39 14.52 -12.09
C ALA A 614 21.34 13.33 -12.22
N LEU A 615 21.07 12.25 -11.48
CA LEU A 615 21.69 10.93 -11.66
C LEU A 615 20.70 10.00 -12.35
N VAL A 616 20.98 9.65 -13.61
CA VAL A 616 20.06 8.89 -14.48
C VAL A 616 20.76 7.65 -15.03
N GLY A 617 20.00 6.59 -15.21
CA GLY A 617 20.49 5.30 -15.67
C GLY A 617 19.43 4.23 -15.50
N VAL A 618 19.58 3.11 -16.20
CA VAL A 618 18.64 1.98 -16.08
C VAL A 618 18.57 1.43 -14.65
N SER A 619 17.51 0.71 -14.32
CA SER A 619 17.46 -0.04 -13.05
C SER A 619 18.65 -1.01 -12.99
N GLY A 620 19.32 -1.07 -11.82
CA GLY A 620 20.57 -1.84 -11.67
C GLY A 620 21.83 -1.20 -12.24
N ALA A 621 21.80 0.08 -12.67
CA ALA A 621 23.00 0.81 -13.09
C ALA A 621 23.94 1.25 -11.94
N GLY A 622 23.53 1.08 -10.69
CA GLY A 622 24.31 1.52 -9.52
C GLY A 622 24.06 2.96 -9.07
N LYS A 623 22.94 3.59 -9.47
CA LYS A 623 22.58 4.98 -9.08
C LYS A 623 22.49 5.18 -7.57
N THR A 624 21.60 4.43 -6.91
CA THR A 624 21.42 4.45 -5.46
C THR A 624 22.69 3.98 -4.76
N THR A 625 23.40 2.99 -5.32
CA THR A 625 24.70 2.56 -4.80
C THR A 625 25.73 3.69 -4.78
N LEU A 626 25.87 4.45 -5.87
CA LEU A 626 26.75 5.61 -5.93
C LEU A 626 26.31 6.69 -4.93
N MET A 627 25.02 7.01 -4.90
CA MET A 627 24.48 8.00 -3.96
C MET A 627 24.74 7.60 -2.50
N ASP A 628 24.52 6.34 -2.14
CA ASP A 628 24.75 5.84 -0.78
C ASP A 628 26.23 5.80 -0.40
N VAL A 629 27.13 5.47 -1.34
CA VAL A 629 28.59 5.52 -1.11
C VAL A 629 29.03 6.97 -0.88
N LEU A 630 28.54 7.91 -1.69
CA LEU A 630 28.83 9.33 -1.56
C LEU A 630 28.22 9.93 -0.28
N ALA A 631 27.01 9.54 0.09
CA ALA A 631 26.39 9.90 1.37
C ALA A 631 27.07 9.20 2.57
N GLY A 632 27.76 8.08 2.32
CA GLY A 632 28.43 7.28 3.35
C GLY A 632 27.50 6.39 4.16
N ARG A 633 26.39 5.96 3.55
CA ARG A 633 25.41 5.04 4.12
C ARG A 633 25.76 3.56 3.87
N LYS A 634 26.64 3.26 2.90
CA LYS A 634 27.16 1.90 2.68
C LYS A 634 28.40 1.65 3.52
N THR A 635 28.27 0.82 4.54
CA THR A 635 29.39 0.41 5.44
C THR A 635 29.86 -1.03 5.23
N GLY A 636 29.07 -1.87 4.56
CA GLY A 636 29.34 -3.32 4.43
C GLY A 636 30.14 -3.75 3.20
N GLY A 637 30.70 -2.83 2.40
CA GLY A 637 31.49 -3.15 1.21
C GLY A 637 32.79 -2.36 1.15
N LEU A 638 33.73 -2.79 0.32
CA LEU A 638 35.00 -2.10 0.14
C LEU A 638 34.81 -0.91 -0.82
N ILE A 639 35.11 0.30 -0.34
CA ILE A 639 35.11 1.53 -1.13
C ILE A 639 36.55 1.92 -1.42
N GLU A 640 36.91 2.05 -2.69
CA GLU A 640 38.20 2.59 -3.13
C GLU A 640 37.98 3.92 -3.86
N GLY A 641 39.02 4.75 -3.93
CA GLY A 641 38.98 6.10 -4.51
C GLY A 641 39.03 7.20 -3.45
N SER A 642 38.83 8.46 -3.86
CA SER A 642 38.85 9.60 -2.95
C SER A 642 37.60 10.47 -3.09
N ILE A 643 37.10 10.96 -1.95
CA ILE A 643 35.97 11.87 -1.85
C ILE A 643 36.43 13.10 -1.07
N SER A 644 36.25 14.29 -1.65
CA SER A 644 36.58 15.57 -1.03
C SER A 644 35.38 16.53 -1.03
N ILE A 645 35.35 17.41 -0.02
CA ILE A 645 34.33 18.44 0.20
C ILE A 645 35.05 19.77 0.24
N SER A 646 34.78 20.64 -0.74
CA SER A 646 35.47 21.92 -0.93
C SER A 646 37.00 21.81 -0.77
N GLY A 647 37.61 20.78 -1.36
CA GLY A 647 39.06 20.52 -1.31
C GLY A 647 39.55 19.67 -0.12
N TYR A 648 38.76 19.51 0.95
CA TYR A 648 39.14 18.74 2.13
C TYR A 648 38.69 17.27 2.04
N PRO A 649 39.45 16.29 2.57
CA PRO A 649 39.02 14.89 2.58
C PRO A 649 37.72 14.72 3.39
N LYS A 650 36.77 13.94 2.87
CA LYS A 650 35.50 13.67 3.55
C LYS A 650 35.73 12.88 4.84
N ASN A 651 35.33 13.45 5.99
CA ASN A 651 35.20 12.71 7.25
C ASN A 651 33.78 12.17 7.38
N GLN A 652 33.65 10.84 7.46
CA GLN A 652 32.36 10.15 7.48
C GLN A 652 31.52 10.46 8.73
N GLU A 653 32.14 10.65 9.88
CA GLU A 653 31.43 10.83 11.16
C GLU A 653 30.72 12.19 11.24
N THR A 654 31.34 13.23 10.67
CA THR A 654 30.83 14.61 10.74
C THR A 654 30.06 15.03 9.49
N PHE A 655 30.19 14.30 8.38
CA PHE A 655 29.55 14.64 7.11
C PHE A 655 28.02 14.74 7.18
N THR A 656 27.39 13.95 8.04
CA THR A 656 25.94 13.97 8.28
C THR A 656 25.43 15.30 8.84
N ARG A 657 26.30 16.16 9.39
CA ARG A 657 25.92 17.49 9.88
C ARG A 657 25.81 18.54 8.78
N ILE A 658 26.48 18.32 7.64
CA ILE A 658 26.50 19.26 6.52
C ILE A 658 25.76 18.72 5.29
N SER A 659 25.26 17.48 5.37
CA SER A 659 24.49 16.82 4.31
C SER A 659 23.11 16.40 4.80
N GLY A 660 22.10 16.54 3.95
CA GLY A 660 20.76 15.96 4.13
C GLY A 660 20.54 14.82 3.14
N TYR A 661 19.76 13.81 3.53
CA TYR A 661 19.45 12.67 2.66
C TYR A 661 17.95 12.37 2.72
N CYS A 662 17.25 12.57 1.61
CA CYS A 662 15.85 12.18 1.46
C CYS A 662 15.79 10.76 0.90
N GLU A 663 15.27 9.82 1.69
CA GLU A 663 15.07 8.43 1.29
C GLU A 663 13.87 8.27 0.34
N GLN A 664 13.86 7.15 -0.39
CA GLN A 664 12.74 6.79 -1.27
C GLN A 664 11.43 6.55 -0.48
N ASN A 665 11.52 6.03 0.74
CA ASN A 665 10.37 5.79 1.61
C ASN A 665 10.15 6.97 2.58
N ASP A 666 8.95 7.53 2.61
CA ASP A 666 8.62 8.64 3.50
C ASP A 666 8.18 8.14 4.88
N VAL A 667 9.12 8.08 5.83
CA VAL A 667 8.87 7.61 7.20
C VAL A 667 8.65 8.79 8.12
N HIS A 668 7.43 8.95 8.63
CA HIS A 668 7.05 10.02 9.56
C HIS A 668 6.12 9.49 10.66
N SER A 669 6.10 10.15 11.81
CA SER A 669 5.16 9.83 12.89
C SER A 669 3.73 10.24 12.50
N PRO A 670 2.76 9.31 12.43
CA PRO A 670 1.44 9.60 11.86
C PRO A 670 0.57 10.52 12.75
N CYS A 671 0.86 10.58 14.04
CA CYS A 671 0.08 11.34 15.03
C CYS A 671 0.51 12.80 15.19
N LEU A 672 1.60 13.22 14.54
CA LEU A 672 2.08 14.60 14.60
C LEU A 672 1.48 15.43 13.47
N THR A 673 1.40 16.74 13.67
CA THR A 673 1.14 17.70 12.60
C THR A 673 2.42 18.03 11.82
N VAL A 674 2.27 18.62 10.63
CA VAL A 674 3.38 19.09 9.79
C VAL A 674 4.31 20.02 10.58
N ILE A 675 3.75 21.02 11.26
CA ILE A 675 4.56 21.99 12.01
C ILE A 675 5.28 21.34 13.21
N GLU A 676 4.61 20.43 13.93
CA GLU A 676 5.22 19.72 15.06
C GLU A 676 6.38 18.83 14.62
N SER A 677 6.25 18.17 13.45
CA SER A 677 7.31 17.33 12.88
C SER A 677 8.54 18.15 12.50
N LEU A 678 8.34 19.35 11.93
CA LEU A 678 9.44 20.25 11.58
C LEU A 678 10.08 20.87 12.81
N LEU A 679 9.30 21.30 13.81
CA LEU A 679 9.82 21.83 15.07
C LEU A 679 10.62 20.78 15.83
N TYR A 680 10.14 19.53 15.89
CA TYR A 680 10.86 18.42 16.50
C TYR A 680 12.20 18.15 15.81
N SER A 681 12.22 18.12 14.47
CA SER A 681 13.46 17.99 13.69
C SER A 681 14.43 19.14 13.95
N ALA A 682 13.91 20.38 14.03
CA ALA A 682 14.70 21.58 14.28
C ALA A 682 15.39 21.54 15.65
N CYS A 683 14.64 21.19 16.71
CA CYS A 683 15.17 21.10 18.08
C CYS A 683 16.35 20.12 18.20
N LEU A 684 16.37 19.05 17.40
CA LEU A 684 17.40 18.01 17.47
C LEU A 684 18.61 18.28 16.58
N ARG A 685 18.44 19.03 15.48
CA ARG A 685 19.47 19.19 14.44
C ARG A 685 20.08 20.57 14.35
N LEU A 686 19.40 21.61 14.81
CA LEU A 686 19.96 22.95 14.84
C LEU A 686 20.97 23.13 15.98
N PRO A 687 21.99 23.99 15.83
CA PRO A 687 22.94 24.30 16.88
C PRO A 687 22.27 24.88 18.14
N SER A 688 22.82 24.58 19.32
CA SER A 688 22.29 25.02 20.62
C SER A 688 22.27 26.53 20.86
N HIS A 689 22.96 27.33 20.03
CA HIS A 689 22.97 28.79 20.13
C HIS A 689 21.80 29.46 19.36
N VAL A 690 20.98 28.69 18.64
CA VAL A 690 19.81 29.20 17.93
C VAL A 690 18.65 29.33 18.91
N ASN A 691 18.13 30.55 19.09
CA ASN A 691 16.98 30.80 19.95
C ASN A 691 15.69 30.20 19.36
N ASP A 692 14.73 29.85 20.23
CA ASP A 692 13.43 29.28 19.84
C ASP A 692 12.67 30.15 18.83
N ASP A 693 12.74 31.48 18.94
CA ASP A 693 12.05 32.38 18.01
C ASP A 693 12.69 32.37 16.62
N THR A 694 14.01 32.33 16.54
CA THR A 694 14.76 32.18 15.28
C THR A 694 14.51 30.80 14.67
N GLN A 695 14.43 29.77 15.51
CA GLN A 695 14.08 28.42 15.07
C GLN A 695 12.68 28.37 14.46
N ARG A 696 11.66 28.96 15.10
CA ARG A 696 10.29 29.01 14.55
C ARG A 696 10.25 29.79 13.24
N ALA A 697 10.93 30.94 13.16
CA ALA A 697 11.02 31.74 11.94
C ALA A 697 11.68 30.94 10.79
N PHE A 698 12.72 30.17 11.08
CA PHE A 698 13.37 29.29 10.10
C PHE A 698 12.45 28.15 9.64
N VAL A 699 11.70 27.54 10.55
CA VAL A 699 10.72 26.50 10.20
C VAL A 699 9.60 27.07 9.32
N GLU A 700 9.10 28.26 9.60
CA GLU A 700 8.12 28.95 8.75
C GLU A 700 8.66 29.24 7.35
N GLU A 701 9.91 29.69 7.24
CA GLU A 701 10.57 29.90 5.96
C GLU A 701 10.73 28.59 5.17
N VAL A 702 11.15 27.50 5.83
CA VAL A 702 11.25 26.18 5.17
C VAL A 702 9.88 25.71 4.69
N MET A 703 8.82 25.88 5.49
CA MET A 703 7.45 25.56 5.08
C MET A 703 6.99 26.40 3.87
N GLU A 704 7.41 27.66 3.78
CA GLU A 704 7.13 28.52 2.62
C GLU A 704 7.87 28.02 1.37
N LEU A 705 9.16 27.67 1.48
CA LEU A 705 9.98 27.15 0.37
C LEU A 705 9.41 25.87 -0.25
N VAL A 706 8.89 24.97 0.59
CA VAL A 706 8.25 23.72 0.14
C VAL A 706 6.73 23.85 -0.08
N GLU A 707 6.17 25.06 -0.02
CA GLU A 707 4.75 25.33 -0.22
C GLU A 707 3.79 24.52 0.72
N LEU A 708 4.20 24.26 1.97
CA LEU A 708 3.40 23.50 2.97
C LEU A 708 2.59 24.38 3.95
N ASN A 709 2.69 25.71 3.88
CA ASN A 709 1.97 26.64 4.78
C ASN A 709 0.47 26.33 4.99
N PRO A 710 -0.33 26.00 3.95
CA PRO A 710 -1.76 25.70 4.13
C PRO A 710 -2.04 24.42 4.95
N LEU A 711 -1.03 23.57 5.11
CA LEU A 711 -1.11 22.25 5.73
C LEU A 711 -0.36 22.19 7.07
N SER A 712 0.12 23.31 7.60
CA SER A 712 0.91 23.35 8.85
C SER A 712 0.26 22.61 10.02
N GLY A 713 -1.05 22.79 10.20
CA GLY A 713 -1.85 22.10 11.23
C GLY A 713 -2.49 20.78 10.79
N ALA A 714 -2.16 20.25 9.61
CA ALA A 714 -2.67 18.95 9.16
C ALA A 714 -1.90 17.81 9.83
N LEU A 715 -2.61 16.77 10.25
CA LEU A 715 -2.00 15.52 10.72
C LEU A 715 -1.29 14.81 9.57
N VAL A 716 -0.09 14.29 9.85
CA VAL A 716 0.70 13.52 8.90
C VAL A 716 -0.04 12.26 8.44
N GLY A 717 -0.61 11.50 9.39
CA GLY A 717 -1.39 10.29 9.12
C GLY A 717 -0.57 9.11 8.58
N LEU A 718 -1.23 7.97 8.43
CA LEU A 718 -0.65 6.72 7.93
C LEU A 718 -0.58 6.73 6.39
N PRO A 719 0.55 6.30 5.78
CA PRO A 719 0.70 6.26 4.32
C PRO A 719 -0.43 5.48 3.64
N GLY A 720 -1.07 6.09 2.64
CA GLY A 720 -2.12 5.46 1.84
C GLY A 720 -3.47 5.27 2.55
N VAL A 721 -3.62 5.70 3.80
CA VAL A 721 -4.86 5.56 4.58
C VAL A 721 -5.48 6.92 4.89
N ASN A 722 -4.74 7.81 5.55
CA ASN A 722 -5.25 9.11 6.00
C ASN A 722 -4.14 10.16 6.15
N GLY A 723 -4.54 11.41 6.36
CA GLY A 723 -3.62 12.53 6.57
C GLY A 723 -3.12 13.13 5.26
N LEU A 724 -1.80 13.30 5.16
CA LEU A 724 -1.15 13.90 4.00
C LEU A 724 -1.16 12.95 2.79
N SER A 725 -1.42 13.51 1.61
CA SER A 725 -1.20 12.84 0.33
C SER A 725 0.28 12.46 0.14
N THR A 726 0.55 11.56 -0.81
CA THR A 726 1.92 11.14 -1.16
C THR A 726 2.82 12.33 -1.54
N GLU A 727 2.29 13.25 -2.35
CA GLU A 727 2.95 14.49 -2.75
C GLU A 727 3.30 15.40 -1.56
N GLN A 728 2.32 15.65 -0.68
CA GLN A 728 2.52 16.48 0.50
C GLN A 728 3.50 15.83 1.48
N ARG A 729 3.46 14.49 1.60
CA ARG A 729 4.38 13.73 2.44
C ARG A 729 5.81 13.77 1.90
N LYS A 730 6.01 13.68 0.57
CA LYS A 730 7.31 13.88 -0.07
C LYS A 730 7.89 15.25 0.22
N ARG A 731 7.07 16.30 0.13
CA ARG A 731 7.47 17.67 0.51
C ARG A 731 7.79 17.79 1.99
N LEU A 732 7.06 17.09 2.87
CA LEU A 732 7.38 17.03 4.30
C LEU A 732 8.73 16.33 4.54
N THR A 733 9.03 15.23 3.86
CA THR A 733 10.34 14.56 3.93
C THR A 733 11.46 15.53 3.56
N ILE A 734 11.30 16.26 2.45
CA ILE A 734 12.26 17.27 2.00
C ILE A 734 12.40 18.38 3.05
N ALA A 735 11.28 18.90 3.58
CA ALA A 735 11.30 19.96 4.59
C ALA A 735 11.97 19.53 5.90
N VAL A 736 11.71 18.29 6.37
CA VAL A 736 12.32 17.73 7.57
C VAL A 736 13.85 17.73 7.44
N GLU A 737 14.38 17.32 6.28
CA GLU A 737 15.82 17.34 6.02
C GLU A 737 16.41 18.75 5.87
N LEU A 738 15.66 19.68 5.28
CA LEU A 738 16.12 21.07 5.12
C LEU A 738 16.17 21.85 6.42
N VAL A 739 15.35 21.48 7.40
CA VAL A 739 15.37 22.09 8.74
C VAL A 739 16.71 21.88 9.46
N ALA A 740 17.52 20.90 9.06
CA ALA A 740 18.90 20.76 9.56
C ALA A 740 19.86 21.81 8.99
N ASN A 741 19.40 22.68 8.10
CA ASN A 741 20.18 23.65 7.34
C ASN A 741 21.40 23.05 6.58
N PRO A 742 21.24 21.94 5.83
CA PRO A 742 22.35 21.30 5.13
C PRO A 742 22.85 22.12 3.93
N SER A 743 24.14 21.98 3.62
CA SER A 743 24.76 22.58 2.42
C SER A 743 24.66 21.69 1.18
N ILE A 744 24.67 20.37 1.39
CA ILE A 744 24.56 19.35 0.33
C ILE A 744 23.32 18.50 0.61
N VAL A 745 22.45 18.30 -0.38
CA VAL A 745 21.23 17.49 -0.24
C VAL A 745 21.21 16.39 -1.29
N PHE A 746 21.10 15.15 -0.82
CA PHE A 746 20.86 13.98 -1.66
C PHE A 746 19.36 13.65 -1.64
N MET A 747 18.76 13.41 -2.80
CA MET A 747 17.36 13.00 -2.91
C MET A 747 17.24 11.73 -3.75
N ASP A 748 16.86 10.62 -3.12
CA ASP A 748 16.66 9.36 -3.84
C ASP A 748 15.22 9.29 -4.37
N GLU A 749 15.08 9.44 -5.69
CA GLU A 749 13.83 9.39 -6.44
C GLU A 749 12.70 10.25 -5.84
N PRO A 750 12.88 11.59 -5.75
CA PRO A 750 11.89 12.48 -5.13
C PRO A 750 10.54 12.52 -5.88
N THR A 751 10.49 12.02 -7.12
CA THR A 751 9.29 11.94 -7.94
C THR A 751 8.65 10.54 -7.94
N SER A 752 9.15 9.60 -7.14
CA SER A 752 8.63 8.24 -7.07
C SER A 752 7.21 8.19 -6.49
N GLY A 753 6.33 7.41 -7.14
CA GLY A 753 4.95 7.23 -6.69
C GLY A 753 4.05 8.47 -6.84
N LEU A 754 4.49 9.47 -7.57
CA LEU A 754 3.74 10.70 -7.86
C LEU A 754 3.30 10.77 -9.31
N ASP A 755 2.18 11.45 -9.57
CA ASP A 755 1.85 11.96 -10.91
C ASP A 755 2.86 12.99 -11.33
N ALA A 756 3.16 13.09 -12.62
CA ALA A 756 3.99 14.18 -13.16
C ALA A 756 3.55 15.60 -12.74
N ARG A 757 2.28 15.90 -12.39
CA ARG A 757 1.88 17.19 -11.79
C ARG A 757 2.37 17.27 -10.35
N SER A 758 2.04 16.33 -9.49
CA SER A 758 2.60 16.28 -8.12
C SER A 758 4.12 16.27 -8.11
N ALA A 759 4.74 15.53 -9.03
CA ALA A 759 6.19 15.50 -9.23
C ALA A 759 6.71 16.86 -9.71
N ALA A 760 6.00 17.56 -10.60
CA ALA A 760 6.37 18.92 -11.00
C ALA A 760 6.26 19.90 -9.82
N ILE A 761 5.26 19.76 -8.94
CA ILE A 761 5.16 20.55 -7.70
C ILE A 761 6.36 20.26 -6.79
N VAL A 762 6.69 18.99 -6.55
CA VAL A 762 7.87 18.60 -5.78
C VAL A 762 9.15 19.15 -6.44
N MET A 763 9.35 18.97 -7.73
CA MET A 763 10.53 19.45 -8.45
C MET A 763 10.64 20.97 -8.48
N ARG A 764 9.52 21.69 -8.49
CA ARG A 764 9.48 23.14 -8.29
C ARG A 764 9.98 23.53 -6.89
N THR A 765 9.57 22.80 -5.85
CA THR A 765 10.13 23.03 -4.50
C THR A 765 11.61 22.73 -4.44
N VAL A 766 12.07 21.63 -5.07
CA VAL A 766 13.50 21.31 -5.22
C VAL A 766 14.24 22.45 -5.91
N ARG A 767 13.68 23.00 -6.99
CA ARG A 767 14.26 24.15 -7.70
C ARG A 767 14.35 25.40 -6.81
N ASN A 768 13.32 25.69 -6.02
CA ASN A 768 13.37 26.81 -5.06
C ASN A 768 14.51 26.63 -4.05
N ILE A 769 14.77 25.40 -3.60
CA ILE A 769 15.86 25.08 -2.67
C ILE A 769 17.22 25.26 -3.35
N VAL A 770 17.40 24.82 -4.60
CA VAL A 770 18.65 25.04 -5.37
C VAL A 770 18.96 26.52 -5.51
N ASN A 771 17.94 27.33 -5.78
CA ASN A 771 18.08 28.79 -5.95
C ASN A 771 18.55 29.50 -4.67
N THR A 772 18.50 28.85 -3.49
CA THR A 772 19.12 29.38 -2.27
C THR A 772 20.65 29.27 -2.27
N GLY A 773 21.24 28.49 -3.19
CA GLY A 773 22.68 28.25 -3.30
C GLY A 773 23.14 26.86 -2.84
N ARG A 774 22.22 25.98 -2.42
CA ARG A 774 22.56 24.61 -1.96
C ARG A 774 22.98 23.71 -3.12
N THR A 775 23.82 22.72 -2.83
CA THR A 775 24.21 21.66 -3.77
C THR A 775 23.18 20.54 -3.69
N ILE A 776 22.43 20.27 -4.77
CA ILE A 776 21.40 19.22 -4.76
C ILE A 776 21.69 18.17 -5.83
N VAL A 777 21.64 16.91 -5.42
CA VAL A 777 21.79 15.74 -6.28
C VAL A 777 20.58 14.86 -6.12
N CYS A 778 19.92 14.50 -7.21
CA CYS A 778 18.81 13.56 -7.15
C CYS A 778 18.92 12.43 -8.16
N THR A 779 18.50 11.23 -7.76
CA THR A 779 18.25 10.13 -8.70
C THR A 779 16.87 10.33 -9.31
N ILE A 780 16.73 10.06 -10.62
CA ILE A 780 15.40 10.03 -11.24
C ILE A 780 15.25 8.83 -12.14
N HIS A 781 14.07 8.22 -12.04
CA HIS A 781 13.60 7.15 -12.88
C HIS A 781 12.47 7.68 -13.77
N GLN A 782 12.74 7.88 -15.06
CA GLN A 782 11.77 8.32 -16.08
C GLN A 782 11.12 9.70 -15.83
N PRO A 783 11.88 10.82 -15.82
CA PRO A 783 11.29 12.16 -15.72
C PRO A 783 10.47 12.54 -16.96
N SER A 784 9.45 13.40 -16.78
CA SER A 784 8.85 14.15 -17.89
C SER A 784 9.89 15.09 -18.49
N ILE A 785 9.65 15.55 -19.72
CA ILE A 785 10.62 16.43 -20.40
C ILE A 785 10.85 17.73 -19.65
N ASP A 786 9.83 18.31 -19.04
CA ASP A 786 9.95 19.57 -18.28
C ASP A 786 10.73 19.36 -16.98
N ILE A 787 10.51 18.24 -16.30
CA ILE A 787 11.30 17.87 -15.12
C ILE A 787 12.76 17.64 -15.54
N PHE A 788 12.99 16.90 -16.63
CA PHE A 788 14.33 16.61 -17.13
C PHE A 788 15.08 17.88 -17.55
N GLU A 789 14.41 18.79 -18.26
CA GLU A 789 15.01 20.06 -18.69
C GLU A 789 15.12 21.07 -17.55
N SER A 790 14.47 20.85 -16.41
CA SER A 790 14.73 21.65 -15.22
C SER A 790 16.17 21.45 -14.75
N PHE A 791 16.76 20.26 -14.90
CA PHE A 791 18.12 19.97 -14.43
C PHE A 791 19.19 20.80 -15.11
N ASP A 792 20.19 21.19 -14.33
CA ASP A 792 21.34 21.94 -14.85
C ASP A 792 22.38 20.97 -15.42
N GLU A 793 22.55 19.82 -14.74
CA GLU A 793 23.55 18.81 -15.08
C GLU A 793 23.02 17.38 -15.00
N LEU A 794 23.65 16.49 -15.77
CA LEU A 794 23.34 15.08 -15.85
C LEU A 794 24.59 14.22 -15.64
N LEU A 795 24.50 13.25 -14.74
CA LEU A 795 25.36 12.08 -14.67
C LEU A 795 24.59 10.86 -15.18
N PHE A 796 25.02 10.31 -16.30
CA PHE A 796 24.37 9.18 -16.96
C PHE A 796 25.17 7.89 -16.79
N MET A 797 24.59 6.89 -16.13
CA MET A 797 25.23 5.61 -15.80
C MET A 797 24.65 4.45 -16.61
N LYS A 798 25.51 3.51 -17.02
CA LYS A 798 25.08 2.22 -17.59
C LYS A 798 25.03 1.10 -16.56
N ARG A 799 24.37 0.01 -16.94
CA ARG A 799 24.43 -1.26 -16.21
C ARG A 799 25.88 -1.69 -16.03
N GLY A 800 26.25 -2.10 -14.81
CA GLY A 800 27.64 -2.38 -14.44
C GLY A 800 28.39 -1.20 -13.81
N GLY A 801 27.71 -0.11 -13.44
CA GLY A 801 28.29 0.92 -12.57
C GLY A 801 29.27 1.88 -13.22
N GLN A 802 29.23 2.02 -14.54
CA GLN A 802 30.12 2.88 -15.32
C GLN A 802 29.40 4.16 -15.77
N LEU A 803 30.13 5.27 -15.76
CA LEU A 803 29.64 6.60 -16.16
C LEU A 803 29.86 6.82 -17.66
N ILE A 804 28.79 7.11 -18.41
CA ILE A 804 28.84 7.39 -19.86
C ILE A 804 28.97 8.90 -20.11
N TYR A 805 28.21 9.70 -19.39
CA TYR A 805 28.13 11.15 -19.59
C TYR A 805 28.10 11.87 -18.24
N ALA A 806 28.82 12.98 -18.14
CA ALA A 806 28.80 13.87 -16.99
C ALA A 806 28.95 15.32 -17.47
N GLY A 807 27.84 16.02 -17.65
CA GLY A 807 27.84 17.31 -18.33
C GLY A 807 26.61 18.17 -18.05
N PRO A 808 26.67 19.47 -18.39
CA PRO A 808 25.49 20.31 -18.42
C PRO A 808 24.57 19.90 -19.57
N LEU A 809 23.26 19.89 -19.34
CA LEU A 809 22.27 19.52 -20.35
C LEU A 809 22.26 20.49 -21.54
N GLY A 810 22.48 21.79 -21.27
CA GLY A 810 22.37 22.87 -22.24
C GLY A 810 20.90 23.20 -22.57
N SER A 811 20.67 24.34 -23.24
CA SER A 811 19.32 24.79 -23.59
C SER A 811 18.59 23.75 -24.43
N LYS A 812 17.43 23.27 -23.96
CA LYS A 812 16.65 22.19 -24.59
C LYS A 812 17.47 20.89 -24.80
N SER A 813 18.35 20.58 -23.85
CA SER A 813 19.23 19.39 -23.85
C SER A 813 20.22 19.29 -25.03
N ARG A 814 20.51 20.39 -25.74
CA ARG A 814 21.35 20.38 -26.97
C ARG A 814 22.73 19.75 -26.76
N ASN A 815 23.42 20.05 -25.67
CA ASN A 815 24.78 19.55 -25.41
C ASN A 815 24.79 18.02 -25.24
N LEU A 816 23.75 17.47 -24.61
CA LEU A 816 23.57 16.02 -24.47
C LEU A 816 23.33 15.36 -25.84
N VAL A 817 22.47 15.96 -26.66
CA VAL A 817 22.18 15.46 -28.01
C VAL A 817 23.42 15.47 -28.88
N GLU A 818 24.18 16.57 -28.88
CA GLU A 818 25.44 16.69 -29.63
C GLU A 818 26.47 15.65 -29.19
N PHE A 819 26.60 15.38 -27.89
CA PHE A 819 27.50 14.34 -27.37
C PHE A 819 27.17 12.96 -27.96
N PHE A 820 25.90 12.56 -27.94
CA PHE A 820 25.49 11.28 -28.52
C PHE A 820 25.57 11.28 -30.06
N GLN A 821 25.32 12.39 -30.73
CA GLN A 821 25.52 12.50 -32.18
C GLN A 821 26.99 12.32 -32.56
N PHE A 822 27.91 12.95 -31.81
CA PHE A 822 29.34 12.85 -32.02
C PHE A 822 29.87 11.42 -31.84
N GLN A 823 29.33 10.67 -30.88
CA GLN A 823 29.69 9.27 -30.63
C GLN A 823 29.12 8.28 -31.66
N GLY A 824 28.49 8.76 -32.75
CA GLY A 824 27.93 7.92 -33.81
C GLY A 824 26.65 7.16 -33.42
N CYS A 825 26.10 7.44 -32.24
CA CYS A 825 24.88 6.81 -31.71
C CYS A 825 23.60 7.18 -32.48
N LEU A 826 23.65 8.22 -33.34
CA LEU A 826 22.47 8.82 -33.99
C LEU A 826 22.68 9.03 -35.49
N LYS A 827 22.00 8.24 -36.33
CA LYS A 827 21.86 8.55 -37.78
C LYS A 827 21.01 9.81 -37.96
N SER A 828 21.19 10.58 -39.05
CA SER A 828 20.59 11.93 -39.21
C SER A 828 19.05 11.96 -39.14
N GLY A 829 18.34 10.89 -39.51
CA GLY A 829 16.87 10.77 -39.30
C GLY A 829 16.44 10.49 -37.85
N MET A 830 17.39 10.10 -36.99
CA MET A 830 17.22 9.80 -35.57
C MET A 830 17.57 11.01 -34.70
N ALA A 831 18.38 11.95 -35.22
CA ALA A 831 18.60 13.27 -34.66
C ALA A 831 17.31 14.12 -34.59
N ILE A 832 16.40 13.95 -35.56
CA ILE A 832 15.07 14.61 -35.58
C ILE A 832 14.20 14.11 -34.41
N ILE A 833 14.37 12.85 -33.99
CA ILE A 833 13.63 12.26 -32.85
C ILE A 833 14.11 12.81 -31.50
N LEU A 834 15.39 13.20 -31.39
CA LEU A 834 15.91 13.93 -30.22
C LEU A 834 15.49 15.39 -30.17
N LEU A 835 15.36 16.05 -31.33
CA LEU A 835 14.87 17.43 -31.43
C LEU A 835 13.39 17.54 -31.00
N HIS A 836 12.58 16.51 -31.25
CA HIS A 836 11.16 16.44 -30.88
C HIS A 836 10.87 15.94 -29.45
N GLY A 837 11.87 15.80 -28.57
CA GLY A 837 11.62 15.52 -27.15
C GLY A 837 11.16 14.08 -26.81
N CYS A 838 11.15 13.17 -27.78
CA CYS A 838 10.64 11.81 -27.64
C CYS A 838 11.76 10.80 -27.31
N TRP A 839 12.80 11.23 -26.58
CA TRP A 839 13.99 10.38 -26.38
C TRP A 839 13.69 9.22 -25.42
N MET A 840 13.04 9.42 -24.27
CA MET A 840 12.78 8.35 -23.28
C MET A 840 11.58 7.44 -23.57
N SER A 841 10.71 7.81 -24.52
CA SER A 841 9.39 7.20 -24.70
C SER A 841 9.36 6.04 -25.71
N ARG A 842 10.29 6.04 -26.68
CA ARG A 842 10.44 4.95 -27.66
C ARG A 842 11.28 3.78 -27.12
N VAL A 843 10.70 3.03 -26.17
CA VAL A 843 11.36 1.90 -25.47
C VAL A 843 11.89 0.82 -26.41
N HIS A 844 11.20 0.54 -27.53
CA HIS A 844 11.66 -0.46 -28.52
C HIS A 844 12.95 -0.07 -29.24
N LYS A 845 13.24 1.24 -29.35
CA LYS A 845 14.53 1.73 -29.83
C LYS A 845 15.55 1.83 -28.70
N TRP A 846 15.12 2.06 -27.46
CA TRP A 846 15.99 2.09 -26.28
C TRP A 846 16.59 0.74 -25.90
N SER A 847 15.84 -0.37 -25.95
CA SER A 847 16.43 -1.69 -25.66
C SER A 847 17.45 -2.06 -26.73
N ARG A 848 17.16 -1.77 -28.02
CA ARG A 848 18.13 -1.92 -29.13
C ARG A 848 19.31 -0.96 -29.02
N PHE A 849 19.10 0.27 -28.53
CA PHE A 849 20.16 1.26 -28.29
C PHE A 849 21.05 0.83 -27.11
N LEU A 850 20.46 0.29 -26.04
CA LEU A 850 21.16 -0.29 -24.89
C LEU A 850 21.87 -1.58 -25.27
N GLU A 851 21.27 -2.48 -26.05
CA GLU A 851 21.97 -3.64 -26.63
C GLU A 851 23.17 -3.19 -27.47
N TRP A 852 23.01 -2.12 -28.25
CA TRP A 852 24.11 -1.58 -29.06
C TRP A 852 25.21 -0.90 -28.22
N ILE A 853 24.87 -0.19 -27.14
CA ILE A 853 25.83 0.37 -26.17
C ILE A 853 26.47 -0.73 -25.29
N LEU A 854 25.74 -1.80 -24.99
CA LEU A 854 26.25 -2.98 -24.29
C LEU A 854 27.27 -3.75 -25.16
N LEU A 855 27.12 -3.70 -26.48
CA LEU A 855 28.01 -4.33 -27.45
C LEU A 855 29.21 -3.46 -27.86
N ASN A 856 29.15 -2.12 -27.73
CA ASN A 856 30.21 -1.21 -28.16
C ASN A 856 30.83 -0.42 -27.01
N THR A 857 32.14 -0.61 -26.79
CA THR A 857 32.95 0.15 -25.83
C THR A 857 33.11 1.60 -26.29
N ILE A 858 32.35 2.52 -25.70
CA ILE A 858 32.54 3.96 -25.89
C ILE A 858 33.65 4.43 -24.94
N ASP A 859 34.82 4.78 -25.47
CA ASP A 859 35.97 5.25 -24.70
C ASP A 859 35.93 6.78 -24.53
N SER A 860 35.50 7.25 -23.36
CA SER A 860 35.16 8.67 -23.10
C SER A 860 36.25 9.47 -22.37
N ARG A 861 37.47 8.94 -22.24
CA ARG A 861 38.54 9.45 -21.34
C ARG A 861 38.91 10.95 -21.50
N ASN A 862 38.83 11.51 -22.70
CA ASN A 862 39.28 12.89 -22.97
C ASN A 862 38.33 14.00 -22.47
N TYR A 863 37.01 13.76 -22.40
CA TYR A 863 36.05 14.78 -21.94
C TYR A 863 36.04 14.92 -20.41
N PHE A 864 36.29 13.82 -19.69
CA PHE A 864 36.31 13.79 -18.23
C PHE A 864 37.47 14.60 -17.62
N TYR A 865 38.61 14.66 -18.31
CA TYR A 865 39.82 15.31 -17.79
C TYR A 865 39.71 16.85 -17.72
N GLN A 866 39.05 17.49 -18.70
CA GLN A 866 38.91 18.96 -18.72
C GLN A 866 37.89 19.49 -17.69
N ARG A 867 36.83 18.73 -17.39
CA ARG A 867 35.81 19.13 -16.41
C ARG A 867 36.33 19.05 -14.96
N ASN A 868 37.02 17.96 -14.62
CA ASN A 868 37.55 17.78 -13.26
C ASN A 868 38.57 18.86 -12.90
N ARG A 869 39.33 19.34 -13.89
CA ARG A 869 40.30 20.42 -13.71
C ARG A 869 39.64 21.76 -13.33
N ARG A 870 38.55 22.16 -13.99
CA ARG A 870 37.84 23.42 -13.64
C ARG A 870 37.10 23.35 -12.29
N GLY A 871 36.57 22.19 -11.94
CA GLY A 871 35.93 21.97 -10.62
C GLY A 871 36.94 22.05 -9.47
N LEU A 872 38.15 21.53 -9.68
CA LEU A 872 39.28 21.63 -8.75
C LEU A 872 39.82 23.08 -8.68
N GLU A 873 39.96 23.76 -9.81
CA GLU A 873 40.40 25.17 -9.87
C GLU A 873 39.40 26.15 -9.20
N GLN A 874 38.09 25.85 -9.20
CA GLN A 874 37.07 26.62 -8.48
C GLN A 874 37.00 26.32 -6.98
N THR A 875 37.61 25.21 -6.51
CA THR A 875 37.74 24.91 -5.07
C THR A 875 39.03 25.44 -4.45
N GLU A 876 40.00 25.85 -5.27
CA GLU A 876 41.26 26.46 -4.82
C GLU A 876 41.20 28.00 -4.76
N GLN A 877 40.10 28.62 -5.24
CA GLN A 877 39.77 30.05 -5.10
C GLN A 877 38.64 30.21 -4.09
#